data_AF-A0A7X3YSP2-F1
#
_entry.id   AF-A0A7X3YSP2-F1
#
_cell.length_a   1.000
_cell.length_b   1.000
_cell.length_c   1.000
_cell.angle_alpha   90.00
_cell.angle_beta   90.00
_cell.angle_gamma   90.00
#
_symmetry.space_group_name_H-M   'P 1'
#
loop_
_entity.id
_entity.type
_entity.pdbx_description
1 polymer ?
#
loop_
_entity_poly.entity_id
_entity_poly.type
_entity_poly.pdbx_seq_one_letter_code
_entity_poly.pdbx_strand_id
1 'polypeptide(L)'
;MRAKRWLLLAPLLLTILLLQSYFWVPTYEKQATGNPARLVTYIEASSGDAKILNPILNADTASSGIVSLTFEGLLDLDENLNFRGRLATDWTISEKAYLFASPSNRLPDGAEVTGAGLAERIRAALQEGAFTALAGNVSSVEVLPPTRRTETLSVQTQDADGNPTRGEVEVTFDVPERLAFSLHRVDQDFFQRLLPVIGDRYLENFPYERYLAFGEEVSPEIRAQVFAQLPELFPVAEHNPVIDFNLRKGVRFHDGHDFDAGDVKFTYDAIMNPRNLSPRTSDFEPIKAVEMIDAHTVRVVYKRLFSPAINAWTMGILPEHLLNAEAMQREMDERGLSDAAREAFGMRDSQFNRNPIGSGRFRFVEWHSDEYIHLRRNDDYWEGPPEYQDYYMRIVPDLLTQEMEFRSGAVDYYGTQPHQVARYKEDDTYQSFSSLGFGYSYIGYNNRRPLFADPEVRRALGMAINVEDFLRYLLYGEGEHITGPYPPNTQWYDQTVKPLPYDPEAARALLEAKGWRLNADGWLEKDGTVFEFNLITNSGNPIRKNIMTIAQNAWKKIGVKCNTQYFEWAVFLKDFVNTADFDAVVLGWSMGVDPDLYQLWHSSQAGPQQLNFIGYNNPVADDLIVRIRQEYDQEVQRELTHRLHRLIAEEQPYTFLYAPLGTRVLDKKIVLVHRNDDGSERYEKIYPIPSGDITFHFHQWRKLEFTPSL
;
A
#
# COMPACT_ATOMS: atom_id res chain seq x y z
N MET A 1 -61.20 -3.81 -36.08
CA MET A 1 -59.97 -3.40 -36.80
C MET A 1 -59.25 -2.17 -36.23
N ARG A 2 -59.88 -1.24 -35.49
CA ARG A 2 -59.23 0.01 -35.03
C ARG A 2 -58.29 -0.16 -33.82
N ALA A 3 -58.60 -1.00 -32.83
CA ALA A 3 -57.78 -1.18 -31.62
C ALA A 3 -56.42 -1.85 -31.89
N LYS A 4 -56.36 -2.83 -32.81
CA LYS A 4 -55.11 -3.52 -33.19
C LYS A 4 -54.09 -2.60 -33.87
N ARG A 5 -54.53 -1.58 -34.60
CA ARG A 5 -53.63 -0.58 -35.21
C ARG A 5 -53.04 0.35 -34.15
N TRP A 6 -53.81 0.75 -33.15
CA TRP A 6 -53.31 1.57 -32.03
C TRP A 6 -52.30 0.82 -31.15
N LEU A 7 -52.51 -0.47 -30.90
CA LEU A 7 -51.56 -1.31 -30.16
C LEU A 7 -50.22 -1.53 -30.88
N LEU A 8 -50.17 -1.37 -32.21
CA LEU A 8 -48.93 -1.44 -33.00
C LEU A 8 -48.31 -0.05 -33.24
N LEU A 9 -49.14 0.98 -33.41
CA LEU A 9 -48.68 2.35 -33.67
C LEU A 9 -48.18 3.06 -32.41
N ALA A 10 -48.78 2.80 -31.24
CA ALA A 10 -48.37 3.48 -30.01
C ALA A 10 -46.93 3.11 -29.57
N PRO A 11 -46.51 1.82 -29.58
CA PRO A 11 -45.11 1.48 -29.33
C PRO A 11 -44.19 2.03 -30.41
N LEU A 12 -44.60 2.01 -31.69
CA LEU A 12 -43.79 2.53 -32.79
C LEU A 12 -43.58 4.05 -32.68
N LEU A 13 -44.63 4.81 -32.37
CA LEU A 13 -44.56 6.25 -32.11
C LEU A 13 -43.72 6.55 -30.89
N LEU A 14 -43.86 5.78 -29.81
CA LEU A 14 -43.01 5.91 -28.63
C LEU A 14 -41.55 5.63 -28.97
N THR A 15 -41.28 4.60 -29.80
CA THR A 15 -39.93 4.25 -30.25
C THR A 15 -39.35 5.36 -31.14
N ILE A 16 -40.14 5.93 -32.06
CA ILE A 16 -39.71 7.07 -32.90
C ILE A 16 -39.44 8.30 -32.04
N LEU A 17 -40.26 8.55 -31.02
CA LEU A 17 -40.12 9.70 -30.12
C LEU A 17 -38.88 9.55 -29.22
N LEU A 18 -38.60 8.33 -28.74
CA LEU A 18 -37.38 7.98 -28.01
C LEU A 18 -36.12 7.98 -28.91
N LEU A 19 -36.26 7.59 -30.18
CA LEU A 19 -35.19 7.72 -31.18
C LEU A 19 -34.93 9.18 -31.53
N GLN A 20 -35.95 10.03 -31.58
CA GLN A 20 -35.76 11.48 -31.75
C GLN A 20 -35.06 12.12 -30.55
N SER A 21 -35.36 11.67 -29.32
CA SER A 21 -34.64 12.19 -28.14
C SER A 21 -33.14 11.88 -28.18
N TYR A 22 -32.73 10.77 -28.81
CA TYR A 22 -31.32 10.46 -29.06
C TYR A 22 -30.62 11.52 -29.94
N PHE A 23 -31.32 12.11 -30.91
CA PHE A 23 -30.79 13.19 -31.76
C PHE A 23 -30.88 14.59 -31.14
N TRP A 24 -31.55 14.72 -29.99
CA TRP A 24 -31.71 15.98 -29.25
C TRP A 24 -30.82 16.07 -28.01
N VAL A 25 -30.08 15.03 -27.65
CA VAL A 25 -28.99 15.14 -26.67
C VAL A 25 -27.94 16.08 -27.27
N PRO A 26 -27.68 17.26 -26.68
CA PRO A 26 -26.66 18.16 -27.18
C PRO A 26 -25.30 17.48 -27.12
N THR A 27 -24.59 17.39 -28.24
CA THR A 27 -23.19 16.97 -28.27
C THR A 27 -22.33 17.93 -27.45
N TYR A 28 -21.16 17.47 -26.98
CA TYR A 28 -20.22 18.33 -26.23
C TYR A 28 -19.96 19.67 -26.91
N GLU A 29 -19.77 19.68 -28.24
CA GLU A 29 -19.57 20.90 -29.01
C GLU A 29 -20.74 21.89 -28.87
N LYS A 30 -21.98 21.41 -28.83
CA LYS A 30 -23.16 22.26 -28.58
C LYS A 30 -23.23 22.73 -27.12
N GLN A 31 -22.73 21.94 -26.17
CA GLN A 31 -22.66 22.33 -24.76
C GLN A 31 -21.56 23.37 -24.49
N ALA A 32 -20.35 23.18 -25.05
CA ALA A 32 -19.21 24.07 -24.89
C ALA A 32 -19.39 25.41 -25.64
N THR A 33 -19.99 25.39 -26.84
CA THR A 33 -20.37 26.62 -27.56
C THR A 33 -21.40 27.44 -26.77
N GLY A 34 -22.25 26.77 -25.97
CA GLY A 34 -23.21 27.42 -25.08
C GLY A 34 -22.67 27.78 -23.68
N ASN A 35 -21.54 27.19 -23.26
CA ASN A 35 -20.95 27.38 -21.94
C ASN A 35 -19.40 27.27 -21.98
N PRO A 36 -18.69 28.38 -22.22
CA PRO A 36 -17.22 28.42 -22.23
C PRO A 36 -16.56 27.97 -20.92
N ALA A 37 -17.27 28.06 -19.78
CA ALA A 37 -16.73 27.60 -18.50
C ALA A 37 -16.36 26.11 -18.51
N ARG A 38 -16.99 25.32 -19.39
CA ARG A 38 -16.76 23.88 -19.48
C ARG A 38 -15.38 23.48 -20.01
N LEU A 39 -14.61 24.42 -20.57
CA LEU A 39 -13.22 24.22 -21.00
C LEU A 39 -12.23 24.31 -19.83
N VAL A 40 -12.60 25.05 -18.78
CA VAL A 40 -11.79 25.28 -17.58
C VAL A 40 -12.32 24.51 -16.37
N THR A 41 -13.32 23.67 -16.56
CA THR A 41 -13.88 22.77 -15.54
C THR A 41 -13.61 21.33 -15.93
N TYR A 42 -12.98 20.57 -15.04
CA TYR A 42 -12.84 19.11 -15.16
C TYR A 42 -13.90 18.43 -14.30
N ILE A 43 -14.65 17.48 -14.87
CA ILE A 43 -15.68 16.74 -14.16
C ILE A 43 -15.43 15.24 -14.28
N GLU A 44 -15.22 14.61 -13.14
CA GLU A 44 -15.12 13.16 -12.97
C GLU A 44 -16.46 12.60 -12.50
N ALA A 45 -16.90 11.48 -13.09
CA ALA A 45 -17.99 10.68 -12.54
C ALA A 45 -17.44 9.60 -11.59
N SER A 46 -17.91 9.60 -10.35
CA SER A 46 -17.59 8.58 -9.33
C SER A 46 -18.80 7.68 -9.08
N SER A 47 -18.56 6.39 -8.88
CA SER A 47 -19.60 5.42 -8.49
C SER A 47 -20.03 5.55 -7.02
N GLY A 48 -19.28 6.29 -6.20
CA GLY A 48 -19.57 6.45 -4.77
C GLY A 48 -19.09 7.79 -4.22
N ASP A 49 -19.82 8.30 -3.23
CA ASP A 49 -19.46 9.53 -2.53
C ASP A 49 -18.32 9.30 -1.52
N ALA A 50 -17.53 10.35 -1.28
CA ALA A 50 -16.53 10.38 -0.23
C ALA A 50 -17.19 10.16 1.15
N LYS A 51 -16.36 9.85 2.16
CA LYS A 51 -16.80 9.67 3.54
C LYS A 51 -16.12 10.66 4.49
N ILE A 52 -14.83 10.91 4.28
CA ILE A 52 -14.03 11.79 5.13
C ILE A 52 -12.85 12.36 4.35
N LEU A 53 -12.69 13.68 4.36
CA LEU A 53 -11.65 14.37 3.59
C LEU A 53 -10.40 14.71 4.41
N ASN A 54 -10.15 13.96 5.49
CA ASN A 54 -8.96 14.08 6.32
C ASN A 54 -7.94 12.98 5.95
N PRO A 55 -6.70 13.34 5.57
CA PRO A 55 -5.70 12.38 5.08
C PRO A 55 -5.35 11.29 6.10
N ILE A 56 -5.39 11.58 7.41
CA ILE A 56 -5.02 10.59 8.43
C ILE A 56 -6.18 9.66 8.80
N LEU A 57 -7.40 9.91 8.30
CA LEU A 57 -8.62 9.19 8.71
C LEU A 57 -9.31 8.46 7.56
N ASN A 58 -9.01 8.81 6.30
CA ASN A 58 -9.66 8.20 5.14
C ASN A 58 -9.22 6.75 4.89
N ALA A 59 -10.14 5.97 4.31
CA ALA A 59 -9.91 4.56 4.00
C ALA A 59 -10.61 4.09 2.70
N ASP A 60 -11.31 5.00 2.00
CA ASP A 60 -12.00 4.71 0.74
C ASP A 60 -11.41 5.50 -0.44
N THR A 61 -11.65 4.99 -1.65
CA THR A 61 -11.07 5.53 -2.90
C THR A 61 -11.59 6.94 -3.23
N ALA A 62 -12.88 7.23 -3.02
CA ALA A 62 -13.46 8.52 -3.35
C ALA A 62 -12.89 9.64 -2.47
N SER A 63 -12.80 9.38 -1.16
CA SER A 63 -12.12 10.27 -0.21
C SER A 63 -10.64 10.46 -0.57
N SER A 64 -9.94 9.39 -0.95
CA SER A 64 -8.52 9.45 -1.32
C SER A 64 -8.28 10.29 -2.58
N GLY A 65 -9.16 10.19 -3.58
CA GLY A 65 -9.10 10.99 -4.80
C GLY A 65 -9.11 12.49 -4.51
N ILE A 66 -10.07 12.95 -3.70
CA ILE A 66 -10.17 14.37 -3.30
C ILE A 66 -9.01 14.80 -2.39
N VAL A 67 -8.60 13.96 -1.44
CA VAL A 67 -7.47 14.25 -0.54
C VAL A 67 -6.18 14.45 -1.34
N SER A 68 -5.93 13.64 -2.37
CA SER A 68 -4.73 13.75 -3.23
C SER A 68 -4.64 15.02 -4.08
N LEU A 69 -5.77 15.73 -4.24
CA LEU A 69 -5.85 17.03 -4.92
C LEU A 69 -5.67 18.20 -3.93
N THR A 70 -6.03 17.97 -2.66
CA THR A 70 -6.13 19.00 -1.61
C THR A 70 -4.89 19.07 -0.72
N PHE A 71 -4.20 17.96 -0.48
CA PHE A 71 -3.06 17.87 0.44
C PHE A 71 -1.78 17.41 -0.26
N GLU A 72 -0.63 17.82 0.26
CA GLU A 72 0.71 17.36 -0.17
C GLU A 72 1.40 16.57 0.95
N GLY A 73 2.12 15.51 0.58
CA GLY A 73 3.04 14.82 1.48
C GLY A 73 4.43 15.44 1.48
N LEU A 74 5.33 14.91 2.32
CA LEU A 74 6.74 15.32 2.27
C LEU A 74 7.40 14.91 0.96
N LEU A 75 6.99 13.75 0.44
CA LEU A 75 7.51 13.11 -0.76
C LEU A 75 6.36 12.66 -1.68
N ASP A 76 6.66 12.33 -2.92
CA ASP A 76 5.85 11.41 -3.73
C ASP A 76 6.78 10.54 -4.59
N LEU A 77 6.23 9.82 -5.56
CA LEU A 77 6.99 9.10 -6.58
C LEU A 77 7.06 9.90 -7.88
N ASP A 78 8.26 10.01 -8.45
CA ASP A 78 8.46 10.55 -9.79
C ASP A 78 7.93 9.61 -10.89
N GLU A 79 8.07 10.05 -12.15
CA GLU A 79 7.65 9.26 -13.30
C GLU A 79 8.34 7.90 -13.38
N ASN A 80 9.52 7.72 -12.77
CA ASN A 80 10.29 6.48 -12.76
C ASN A 80 10.06 5.64 -11.49
N LEU A 81 9.06 5.97 -10.68
CA LEU A 81 8.76 5.33 -9.38
C LEU A 81 9.84 5.53 -8.31
N ASN A 82 10.72 6.52 -8.47
CA ASN A 82 11.67 6.90 -7.43
C ASN A 82 11.05 7.95 -6.52
N PHE A 83 11.41 7.95 -5.25
CA PHE A 83 11.01 9.03 -4.37
C PHE A 83 11.56 10.37 -4.85
N ARG A 84 10.72 11.39 -4.83
CA ARG A 84 11.11 12.80 -5.02
C ARG A 84 10.52 13.68 -3.92
N GLY A 85 11.19 14.80 -3.67
CA GLY A 85 10.74 15.79 -2.70
C GLY A 85 9.49 16.55 -3.15
N ARG A 86 8.54 16.76 -2.21
CA ARG A 86 7.36 17.62 -2.37
C ARG A 86 7.43 18.77 -1.36
N LEU A 87 6.81 18.61 -0.19
CA LEU A 87 6.96 19.52 0.94
C LEU A 87 8.36 19.43 1.57
N ALA A 88 9.08 18.31 1.40
CA ALA A 88 10.52 18.25 1.61
C ALA A 88 11.28 18.53 0.31
N THR A 89 12.37 19.29 0.36
CA THR A 89 13.24 19.53 -0.80
C THR A 89 14.21 18.38 -1.03
N ASP A 90 14.67 17.76 0.06
CA ASP A 90 15.62 16.66 0.07
C ASP A 90 15.61 15.98 1.45
N TRP A 91 16.24 14.81 1.54
CA TRP A 91 16.40 14.07 2.78
C TRP A 91 17.69 13.28 2.80
N THR A 92 18.13 12.91 4.00
CA THR A 92 19.25 11.98 4.18
C THR A 92 18.81 10.81 5.04
N ILE A 93 19.27 9.60 4.70
CA ILE A 93 19.04 8.40 5.49
C ILE A 93 20.38 8.00 6.10
N SER A 94 20.45 8.01 7.42
CA SER A 94 21.62 7.62 8.21
C SER A 94 21.21 6.66 9.31
N GLU A 95 22.14 6.26 10.17
CA GLU A 95 21.82 5.40 11.30
C GLU A 95 22.53 5.85 12.57
N LYS A 96 21.81 5.79 13.69
CA LYS A 96 22.39 5.70 15.02
C LYS A 96 22.28 4.25 15.46
N ALA A 97 23.40 3.64 15.82
CA ALA A 97 23.42 2.28 16.34
C ALA A 97 23.97 2.28 17.77
N TYR A 98 23.46 1.41 18.63
CA TYR A 98 23.89 1.34 20.02
C TYR A 98 24.33 -0.08 20.37
N LEU A 99 25.43 -0.22 21.12
CA LEU A 99 25.91 -1.50 21.63
C LEU A 99 26.20 -1.38 23.13
N PHE A 100 25.64 -2.26 23.95
CA PHE A 100 25.94 -2.30 25.38
C PHE A 100 27.37 -2.76 25.62
N ALA A 101 28.09 -2.04 26.49
CA ALA A 101 29.33 -2.50 27.07
C ALA A 101 29.01 -3.24 28.39
N SER A 102 28.85 -4.56 28.33
CA SER A 102 28.56 -5.36 29.53
C SER A 102 29.84 -5.92 30.17
N PRO A 103 30.20 -5.51 31.40
CA PRO A 103 31.35 -6.08 32.12
C PRO A 103 31.22 -7.58 32.43
N SER A 104 30.01 -8.14 32.27
CA SER A 104 29.76 -9.57 32.42
C SER A 104 30.27 -10.39 31.22
N ASN A 105 30.49 -9.75 30.08
CA ASN A 105 31.12 -10.36 28.91
C ASN A 105 32.65 -10.30 28.99
N ARG A 106 33.32 -11.06 28.12
CA ARG A 106 34.78 -11.00 27.92
C ARG A 106 35.07 -10.82 26.45
N LEU A 107 36.06 -9.99 26.15
CA LEU A 107 36.59 -9.83 24.78
C LEU A 107 37.34 -11.09 24.33
N PRO A 108 37.61 -11.28 23.02
CA PRO A 108 38.33 -12.46 22.53
C PRO A 108 39.71 -12.69 23.15
N ASP A 109 40.35 -11.62 23.64
CA ASP A 109 41.64 -11.65 24.35
C ASP A 109 41.50 -11.87 25.87
N GLY A 110 40.28 -12.06 26.38
CA GLY A 110 39.98 -12.27 27.79
C GLY A 110 39.86 -10.98 28.62
N ALA A 111 40.00 -9.79 28.01
CA ALA A 111 39.85 -8.53 28.71
C ALA A 111 38.40 -8.27 29.16
N GLU A 112 38.24 -7.50 30.23
CA GLU A 112 36.93 -7.00 30.65
C GLU A 112 36.37 -5.99 29.65
N VAL A 113 35.06 -6.04 29.45
CA VAL A 113 34.37 -5.15 28.54
C VAL A 113 34.03 -3.85 29.28
N THR A 114 34.70 -2.77 28.90
CA THR A 114 34.36 -1.39 29.28
C THR A 114 33.98 -0.61 28.02
N GLY A 115 33.20 0.46 28.16
CA GLY A 115 32.84 1.31 27.02
C GLY A 115 34.08 1.88 26.32
N ALA A 116 35.06 2.34 27.10
CA ALA A 116 36.33 2.87 26.57
C ALA A 116 37.15 1.79 25.84
N GLY A 117 37.36 0.63 26.45
CA GLY A 117 38.15 -0.45 25.85
C GLY A 117 37.52 -1.00 24.56
N LEU A 118 36.19 -1.15 24.55
CA LEU A 118 35.46 -1.58 23.36
C LEU A 118 35.56 -0.53 22.23
N ALA A 119 35.44 0.75 22.57
CA ALA A 119 35.56 1.83 21.59
C ALA A 119 36.98 1.92 21.01
N GLU A 120 38.03 1.77 21.81
CA GLU A 120 39.41 1.73 21.33
C GLU A 120 39.65 0.53 20.40
N ARG A 121 39.19 -0.67 20.78
CA ARG A 121 39.34 -1.88 19.98
C ARG A 121 38.65 -1.75 18.62
N ILE A 122 37.43 -1.23 18.59
CA ILE A 122 36.68 -1.02 17.34
C ILE A 122 37.34 0.06 16.48
N ARG A 123 37.78 1.19 17.07
CA ARG A 123 38.49 2.24 16.32
C ARG A 123 39.80 1.72 15.71
N ALA A 124 40.56 0.91 16.44
CA ALA A 124 41.78 0.27 15.93
C ALA A 124 41.47 -0.66 14.75
N ALA A 125 40.47 -1.53 14.89
CA ALA A 125 40.05 -2.44 13.82
C ALA A 125 39.56 -1.70 12.55
N LEU A 126 38.87 -0.57 12.71
CA LEU A 126 38.45 0.29 11.59
C LEU A 126 39.66 0.93 10.89
N GLN A 127 40.67 1.37 11.64
CA GLN A 127 41.91 1.96 11.09
C GLN A 127 42.81 0.95 10.38
N GLU A 128 42.86 -0.29 10.89
CA GLU A 128 43.67 -1.39 10.32
C GLU A 128 43.04 -2.00 9.05
N GLY A 129 41.87 -1.52 8.63
CA GLY A 129 41.20 -2.00 7.42
C GLY A 129 40.59 -3.40 7.56
N ALA A 130 40.44 -3.91 8.79
CA ALA A 130 39.84 -5.22 9.08
C ALA A 130 38.41 -5.34 8.52
N PHE A 131 37.76 -4.20 8.24
CA PHE A 131 36.45 -4.11 7.63
C PHE A 131 36.44 -3.02 6.56
N THR A 132 36.97 -3.31 5.37
CA THR A 132 36.86 -2.41 4.21
C THR A 132 35.42 -1.96 3.94
N ALA A 133 34.43 -2.79 4.26
CA ALA A 133 33.00 -2.45 4.15
C ALA A 133 32.48 -1.50 5.26
N LEU A 134 33.03 -1.54 6.48
CA LEU A 134 32.59 -0.71 7.61
C LEU A 134 33.36 0.62 7.73
N ALA A 135 34.63 0.64 7.36
CA ALA A 135 35.52 1.79 7.55
C ALA A 135 35.06 3.05 6.78
N GLY A 136 34.26 2.88 5.72
CA GLY A 136 33.62 3.97 4.99
C GLY A 136 32.17 4.27 5.39
N ASN A 137 31.63 3.60 6.42
CA ASN A 137 30.27 3.83 6.90
C ASN A 137 30.24 4.45 8.31
N VAL A 138 31.12 4.02 9.22
CA VAL A 138 31.15 4.54 10.60
C VAL A 138 31.75 5.95 10.62
N SER A 139 30.96 6.95 11.04
CA SER A 139 31.39 8.35 11.13
C SER A 139 31.84 8.75 12.54
N SER A 140 31.20 8.21 13.59
CA SER A 140 31.64 8.41 14.98
C SER A 140 31.38 7.18 15.83
N VAL A 141 32.21 7.04 16.88
CA VAL A 141 32.03 6.06 17.96
C VAL A 141 32.17 6.82 19.27
N GLU A 142 31.10 6.89 20.05
CA GLU A 142 31.02 7.64 21.30
C GLU A 142 30.67 6.70 22.46
N VAL A 143 31.24 6.94 23.64
CA VAL A 143 30.89 6.17 24.84
C VAL A 143 29.85 6.97 25.61
N LEU A 144 28.66 6.39 25.76
CA LEU A 144 27.60 6.93 26.57
C LEU A 144 27.69 6.37 28.00
N PRO A 145 27.53 7.23 29.03
CA PRO A 145 27.54 6.79 30.41
C PRO A 145 26.33 5.89 30.71
N PRO A 146 26.37 5.11 31.80
CA PRO A 146 25.22 4.34 32.24
C PRO A 146 24.06 5.28 32.60
N THR A 147 22.84 4.84 32.32
CA THR A 147 21.60 5.58 32.59
C THR A 147 20.59 4.68 33.26
N ARG A 148 19.66 5.26 34.01
CA ARG A 148 18.52 4.53 34.57
C ARG A 148 17.24 5.04 33.91
N ARG A 149 16.37 4.13 33.46
CA ARG A 149 15.04 4.46 32.95
C ARG A 149 14.00 3.55 33.56
N THR A 150 12.77 4.03 33.68
CA THR A 150 11.65 3.28 34.21
C THR A 150 10.54 3.27 33.16
N GLU A 151 9.97 2.10 32.89
CA GLU A 151 8.91 1.90 31.90
C GLU A 151 7.78 1.06 32.52
N THR A 152 6.54 1.36 32.13
CA THR A 152 5.37 0.57 32.52
C THR A 152 5.05 -0.42 31.41
N LEU A 153 5.13 -1.71 31.72
CA LEU A 153 4.91 -2.79 30.76
C LEU A 153 3.54 -3.43 30.96
N SER A 154 2.86 -3.71 29.85
CA SER A 154 1.64 -4.50 29.86
C SER A 154 1.96 -5.99 30.03
N VAL A 155 1.25 -6.64 30.94
CA VAL A 155 1.33 -8.09 31.16
C VAL A 155 -0.07 -8.71 31.20
N GLN A 156 -0.16 -9.98 30.84
CA GLN A 156 -1.38 -10.76 31.03
C GLN A 156 -1.48 -11.16 32.49
N THR A 157 -2.62 -10.86 33.09
CA THR A 157 -3.01 -11.23 34.45
C THR A 157 -4.28 -12.09 34.40
N GLN A 158 -4.76 -12.57 35.54
CA GLN A 158 -6.04 -13.25 35.65
C GLN A 158 -6.93 -12.52 36.65
N ASP A 159 -8.23 -12.42 36.36
CA ASP A 159 -9.22 -11.96 37.33
C ASP A 159 -9.51 -13.02 38.40
N ALA A 160 -10.36 -12.69 39.37
CA ALA A 160 -10.73 -13.60 40.46
C ALA A 160 -11.43 -14.89 39.99
N ASP A 161 -11.97 -14.88 38.76
CA ASP A 161 -12.66 -16.00 38.13
C ASP A 161 -11.72 -16.80 37.18
N GLY A 162 -10.45 -16.40 37.07
CA GLY A 162 -9.43 -17.05 36.24
C GLY A 162 -9.45 -16.63 34.76
N ASN A 163 -10.22 -15.60 34.39
CA ASN A 163 -10.23 -15.09 33.02
C ASN A 163 -9.00 -14.20 32.78
N PRO A 164 -8.39 -14.25 31.57
CA PRO A 164 -7.26 -13.40 31.23
C PRO A 164 -7.65 -11.92 31.18
N THR A 165 -6.91 -11.10 31.92
CA THR A 165 -7.01 -9.63 31.95
C THR A 165 -5.66 -9.00 31.61
N ARG A 166 -5.63 -7.68 31.38
CA ARG A 166 -4.38 -6.93 31.16
C ARG A 166 -4.02 -6.16 32.42
N GLY A 167 -2.85 -6.44 32.99
CA GLY A 167 -2.25 -5.68 34.08
C GLY A 167 -1.07 -4.85 33.59
N GLU A 168 -0.57 -4.00 34.48
CA GLU A 168 0.61 -3.15 34.24
C GLU A 168 1.64 -3.40 35.34
N VAL A 169 2.92 -3.39 34.95
CA VAL A 169 4.05 -3.57 35.86
C VAL A 169 5.09 -2.52 35.56
N GLU A 170 5.54 -1.82 36.59
CA GLU A 170 6.64 -0.89 36.48
C GLU A 170 7.99 -1.62 36.55
N VAL A 171 8.83 -1.38 35.55
CA VAL A 171 10.14 -2.00 35.40
C VAL A 171 11.18 -0.90 35.23
N THR A 172 12.20 -0.94 36.09
CA THR A 172 13.36 -0.05 36.02
C THR A 172 14.53 -0.79 35.38
N PHE A 173 15.09 -0.19 34.34
CA PHE A 173 16.26 -0.66 33.61
C PHE A 173 17.50 0.13 34.03
N ASP A 174 18.50 -0.57 34.54
CA ASP A 174 19.86 -0.06 34.76
C ASP A 174 20.67 -0.24 33.47
N VAL A 175 20.60 0.75 32.59
CA VAL A 175 21.30 0.71 31.31
C VAL A 175 22.81 0.85 31.53
N PRO A 176 23.64 -0.14 31.13
CA PRO A 176 25.09 -0.05 31.29
C PRO A 176 25.69 1.04 30.39
N GLU A 177 27.00 1.22 30.45
CA GLU A 177 27.73 1.98 29.42
C GLU A 177 27.37 1.47 28.03
N ARG A 178 27.26 2.37 27.06
CA ARG A 178 26.94 2.01 25.67
C ARG A 178 27.91 2.67 24.72
N LEU A 179 28.19 2.00 23.62
CA LEU A 179 28.76 2.65 22.45
C LEU A 179 27.62 3.15 21.59
N ALA A 180 27.67 4.43 21.22
CA ALA A 180 26.84 5.01 20.19
C ALA A 180 27.67 5.15 18.92
N PHE A 181 27.17 4.55 17.84
CA PHE A 181 27.73 4.64 16.51
C PHE A 181 26.88 5.59 15.67
N SER A 182 27.54 6.44 14.91
CA SER A 182 26.91 7.19 13.83
C SER A 182 27.34 6.55 12.51
N LEU A 183 26.41 6.14 11.68
CA LEU A 183 26.69 5.58 10.36
C LEU A 183 26.18 6.51 9.26
N HIS A 184 26.94 6.62 8.17
CA HIS A 184 26.57 7.42 7.00
C HIS A 184 25.40 6.83 6.21
N ARG A 185 25.20 5.51 6.28
CA ARG A 185 24.10 4.75 5.69
C ARG A 185 23.70 3.64 6.65
N VAL A 186 22.45 3.21 6.58
CA VAL A 186 21.97 2.05 7.33
C VAL A 186 22.70 0.79 6.86
N ASP A 187 23.15 -0.04 7.80
CA ASP A 187 23.80 -1.34 7.49
C ASP A 187 23.15 -2.44 8.33
N GLN A 188 22.30 -3.25 7.69
CA GLN A 188 21.58 -4.33 8.38
C GLN A 188 22.49 -5.39 8.99
N ASP A 189 23.71 -5.54 8.48
CA ASP A 189 24.70 -6.51 8.96
C ASP A 189 25.70 -5.88 9.93
N PHE A 190 25.52 -4.61 10.33
CA PHE A 190 26.52 -3.82 11.06
C PHE A 190 27.09 -4.58 12.27
N PHE A 191 26.22 -5.06 13.17
CA PHE A 191 26.66 -5.75 14.38
C PHE A 191 27.23 -7.15 14.09
N GLN A 192 26.72 -7.85 13.06
CA GLN A 192 27.28 -9.14 12.63
C GLN A 192 28.72 -8.98 12.15
N ARG A 193 29.00 -7.88 11.44
CA ARG A 193 30.35 -7.55 10.97
C ARG A 193 31.28 -7.14 12.11
N LEU A 194 30.77 -6.72 13.27
CA LEU A 194 31.59 -6.42 14.44
C LEU A 194 32.01 -7.67 15.24
N LEU A 195 31.27 -8.79 15.11
CA LEU A 195 31.51 -10.02 15.88
C LEU A 195 32.96 -10.52 15.86
N PRO A 196 33.70 -10.53 14.73
CA PRO A 196 35.10 -10.95 14.73
C PRO A 196 36.02 -10.13 15.65
N VAL A 197 35.63 -8.90 15.99
CA VAL A 197 36.37 -8.00 16.87
C VAL A 197 35.88 -8.04 18.31
N ILE A 198 34.58 -8.19 18.53
CA ILE A 198 33.98 -8.13 19.87
C ILE A 198 33.73 -9.52 20.48
N GLY A 199 33.77 -10.56 19.66
CA GLY A 199 33.54 -11.97 20.00
C GLY A 199 32.22 -12.51 19.44
N ASP A 200 32.25 -13.72 18.87
CA ASP A 200 31.11 -14.34 18.15
C ASP A 200 29.83 -14.50 18.98
N ARG A 201 29.97 -14.60 20.31
CA ARG A 201 28.85 -14.82 21.24
C ARG A 201 28.47 -13.57 22.03
N TYR A 202 28.98 -12.40 21.64
CA TYR A 202 28.81 -11.16 22.39
C TYR A 202 27.33 -10.75 22.52
N LEU A 203 26.53 -11.01 21.49
CA LEU A 203 25.11 -10.65 21.43
C LEU A 203 24.18 -11.69 22.10
N GLU A 204 24.65 -12.92 22.35
CA GLU A 204 23.79 -14.04 22.77
C GLU A 204 23.57 -14.14 24.29
N ASN A 205 24.52 -13.69 25.11
CA ASN A 205 24.58 -14.03 26.54
C ASN A 205 24.51 -12.80 27.48
N PHE A 206 23.62 -11.85 27.19
CA PHE A 206 23.47 -10.68 28.05
C PHE A 206 22.65 -10.99 29.32
N PRO A 207 23.17 -10.73 30.54
CA PRO A 207 22.51 -11.11 31.78
C PRO A 207 21.45 -10.07 32.19
N TYR A 208 20.32 -10.09 31.50
CA TYR A 208 19.20 -9.16 31.68
C TYR A 208 18.77 -8.97 33.14
N GLU A 209 18.77 -10.05 33.94
CA GLU A 209 18.39 -10.05 35.36
C GLU A 209 19.21 -9.06 36.21
N ARG A 210 20.45 -8.76 35.81
CA ARG A 210 21.34 -7.86 36.55
C ARG A 210 21.04 -6.39 36.31
N TYR A 211 20.31 -6.09 35.24
CA TYR A 211 20.06 -4.73 34.76
C TYR A 211 18.58 -4.35 34.86
N LEU A 212 17.80 -5.13 35.61
CA LEU A 212 16.36 -4.95 35.73
C LEU A 212 15.92 -5.03 37.19
N ALA A 213 15.08 -4.09 37.60
CA ALA A 213 14.40 -4.07 38.89
C ALA A 213 12.90 -3.87 38.68
N PHE A 214 12.07 -4.58 39.44
CA PHE A 214 10.62 -4.37 39.46
C PHE A 214 10.28 -3.33 40.53
N GLY A 215 9.32 -2.44 40.24
CA GLY A 215 8.85 -1.44 41.21
C GLY A 215 8.19 -2.08 42.43
N GLU A 216 7.58 -3.25 42.26
CA GLU A 216 6.93 -4.05 43.30
C GLU A 216 7.24 -5.55 43.14
N GLU A 217 6.91 -6.36 44.14
CA GLU A 217 7.09 -7.82 44.05
C GLU A 217 6.09 -8.42 43.04
N VAL A 218 6.63 -9.01 41.97
CA VAL A 218 5.84 -9.63 40.89
C VAL A 218 5.89 -11.15 40.96
N SER A 219 4.80 -11.80 40.55
CA SER A 219 4.75 -13.26 40.49
C SER A 219 5.75 -13.84 39.47
N PRO A 220 6.15 -15.12 39.59
CA PRO A 220 7.03 -15.77 38.62
C PRO A 220 6.50 -15.73 37.18
N GLU A 221 5.18 -15.80 36.98
CA GLU A 221 4.53 -15.77 35.68
C GLU A 221 4.64 -14.38 35.03
N ILE A 222 4.35 -13.32 35.79
CA ILE A 222 4.53 -11.93 35.35
C ILE A 222 5.99 -11.66 35.02
N ARG A 223 6.90 -12.14 35.88
CA ARG A 223 8.34 -12.05 35.63
C ARG A 223 8.68 -12.72 34.30
N ALA A 224 8.27 -13.97 34.07
CA ALA A 224 8.53 -14.66 32.80
C ALA A 224 7.99 -13.89 31.58
N GLN A 225 6.81 -13.27 31.68
CA GLN A 225 6.25 -12.43 30.61
C GLN A 225 7.06 -11.17 30.32
N VAL A 226 7.59 -10.51 31.36
CA VAL A 226 8.49 -9.36 31.18
C VAL A 226 9.80 -9.82 30.54
N PHE A 227 10.39 -10.91 31.04
CA PHE A 227 11.65 -11.46 30.50
C PHE A 227 11.53 -11.86 29.02
N ALA A 228 10.38 -12.35 28.59
CA ALA A 228 10.11 -12.66 27.19
C ALA A 228 10.13 -11.42 26.26
N GLN A 229 9.87 -10.22 26.79
CA GLN A 229 9.85 -8.96 26.02
C GLN A 229 11.22 -8.24 25.99
N LEU A 230 12.17 -8.64 26.85
CA LEU A 230 13.44 -7.91 27.04
C LEU A 230 14.33 -7.80 25.81
N PRO A 231 14.46 -8.82 24.94
CA PRO A 231 15.26 -8.68 23.73
C PRO A 231 14.80 -7.54 22.81
N GLU A 232 13.49 -7.22 22.80
CA GLU A 232 12.94 -6.11 22.01
C GLU A 232 12.99 -4.79 22.77
N LEU A 233 12.67 -4.78 24.06
CA LEU A 233 12.63 -3.56 24.88
C LEU A 233 14.01 -3.05 25.28
N PHE A 234 14.97 -3.96 25.45
CA PHE A 234 16.30 -3.68 25.98
C PHE A 234 17.40 -4.38 25.17
N PRO A 235 17.45 -4.16 23.84
CA PRO A 235 18.36 -4.89 22.96
C PRO A 235 19.82 -4.55 23.27
N VAL A 236 20.66 -5.59 23.30
CA VAL A 236 22.12 -5.46 23.46
C VAL A 236 22.73 -4.63 22.34
N ALA A 237 22.19 -4.80 21.14
CA ALA A 237 22.56 -4.11 19.92
C ALA A 237 21.28 -3.52 19.28
N GLU A 238 21.21 -2.21 19.16
CA GLU A 238 20.05 -1.46 18.67
C GLU A 238 20.39 -0.77 17.35
N HIS A 239 19.57 -0.98 16.33
CA HIS A 239 19.58 -0.20 15.09
C HIS A 239 18.54 0.91 15.18
N ASN A 240 18.93 2.17 14.97
CA ASN A 240 18.02 3.30 14.86
C ASN A 240 18.29 4.07 13.56
N PRO A 241 17.68 3.65 12.44
CA PRO A 241 17.66 4.45 11.23
C PRO A 241 17.13 5.86 11.51
N VAL A 242 17.70 6.84 10.82
CA VAL A 242 17.33 8.25 10.94
C VAL A 242 17.08 8.81 9.56
N ILE A 243 15.92 9.46 9.39
CA ILE A 243 15.62 10.25 8.19
C ILE A 243 15.56 11.73 8.60
N ASP A 244 16.44 12.53 8.03
CA ASP A 244 16.41 13.98 8.18
C ASP A 244 15.78 14.60 6.92
N PHE A 245 14.64 15.26 7.07
CA PHE A 245 13.94 15.98 6.02
C PHE A 245 14.25 17.48 6.08
N ASN A 246 14.69 18.05 4.96
CA ASN A 246 14.75 19.50 4.76
C ASN A 246 13.45 19.97 4.12
N LEU A 247 12.72 20.87 4.78
CA LEU A 247 11.40 21.33 4.35
C LEU A 247 11.48 22.54 3.41
N ARG A 248 10.55 22.56 2.45
CA ARG A 248 10.39 23.63 1.47
C ARG A 248 9.90 24.91 2.15
N LYS A 249 10.63 25.99 1.92
CA LYS A 249 10.28 27.33 2.41
C LYS A 249 9.21 27.98 1.54
N GLY A 250 8.34 28.77 2.16
CA GLY A 250 7.34 29.58 1.46
C GLY A 250 6.13 28.80 0.94
N VAL A 251 5.93 27.57 1.40
CA VAL A 251 4.67 26.83 1.17
C VAL A 251 3.62 27.33 2.14
N ARG A 252 2.38 27.47 1.65
CA ARG A 252 1.24 27.90 2.45
C ARG A 252 0.10 26.90 2.35
N PHE A 253 -0.64 26.77 3.44
CA PHE A 253 -1.97 26.19 3.42
C PHE A 253 -2.95 27.11 2.68
N HIS A 254 -4.10 26.57 2.28
CA HIS A 254 -5.10 27.28 1.49
C HIS A 254 -5.71 28.50 2.20
N ASP A 255 -5.57 28.59 3.52
CA ASP A 255 -5.96 29.75 4.34
C ASP A 255 -4.84 30.80 4.52
N GLY A 256 -3.66 30.54 3.95
CA GLY A 256 -2.51 31.43 3.97
C GLY A 256 -1.54 31.23 5.14
N HIS A 257 -1.79 30.27 6.05
CA HIS A 257 -0.81 29.89 7.08
C HIS A 257 0.43 29.26 6.43
N ASP A 258 1.62 29.58 6.92
CA ASP A 258 2.87 29.00 6.41
C ASP A 258 3.00 27.55 6.92
N PHE A 259 3.49 26.65 6.07
CA PHE A 259 3.79 25.27 6.42
C PHE A 259 5.17 25.15 7.09
N ASP A 260 5.27 24.41 8.19
CA ASP A 260 6.54 24.20 8.90
C ASP A 260 6.69 22.81 9.57
N ALA A 261 7.77 22.61 10.32
CA ALA A 261 8.09 21.38 11.04
C ALA A 261 7.05 20.99 12.12
N GLY A 262 6.31 21.96 12.66
CA GLY A 262 5.21 21.77 13.60
C GLY A 262 4.08 20.96 12.99
N ASP A 263 3.70 21.26 11.75
CA ASP A 263 2.66 20.53 11.02
C ASP A 263 3.02 19.05 10.79
N VAL A 264 4.29 18.79 10.47
CA VAL A 264 4.82 17.43 10.27
C VAL A 264 4.77 16.64 11.56
N LYS A 265 5.27 17.23 12.65
CA LYS A 265 5.24 16.61 13.99
C LYS A 265 3.81 16.39 14.46
N PHE A 266 2.94 17.39 14.31
CA PHE A 266 1.54 17.31 14.68
C PHE A 266 0.82 16.19 13.92
N THR A 267 1.09 16.05 12.61
CA THR A 267 0.51 14.98 11.79
C THR A 267 0.89 13.60 12.33
N TYR A 268 2.16 13.38 12.66
CA TYR A 268 2.61 12.14 13.32
C TYR A 268 1.92 11.92 14.67
N ASP A 269 1.92 12.93 15.54
CA ASP A 269 1.31 12.85 16.87
C ASP A 269 -0.20 12.56 16.78
N ALA A 270 -0.89 13.13 15.78
CA ALA A 270 -2.30 12.90 15.52
C ALA A 270 -2.59 11.46 15.02
N ILE A 271 -1.72 10.88 14.18
CA ILE A 271 -1.84 9.49 13.73
C ILE A 271 -1.66 8.53 14.91
N MET A 272 -0.70 8.82 15.79
CA MET A 272 -0.36 7.98 16.93
C MET A 272 -1.30 8.17 18.11
N ASN A 273 -2.13 9.20 18.12
CA ASN A 273 -3.14 9.40 19.15
C ASN A 273 -4.27 8.34 19.02
N PRO A 274 -4.43 7.44 20.01
CA PRO A 274 -5.42 6.35 19.93
C PRO A 274 -6.87 6.85 19.85
N ARG A 275 -7.17 8.09 20.29
CA ARG A 275 -8.50 8.68 20.17
C ARG A 275 -8.92 8.93 18.71
N ASN A 276 -7.95 9.11 17.82
CA ASN A 276 -8.24 9.40 16.41
C ASN A 276 -8.55 8.12 15.61
N LEU A 277 -8.17 6.94 16.12
CA LEU A 277 -8.37 5.64 15.46
C LEU A 277 -7.88 5.67 14.00
N SER A 278 -6.70 6.25 13.75
CA SER A 278 -6.16 6.39 12.40
C SER A 278 -5.91 5.00 11.78
N PRO A 279 -6.35 4.73 10.55
CA PRO A 279 -5.96 3.50 9.85
C PRO A 279 -4.47 3.46 9.51
N ARG A 280 -3.71 4.56 9.71
CA ARG A 280 -2.29 4.68 9.35
C ARG A 280 -1.34 4.40 10.52
N THR A 281 -1.87 4.11 11.72
CA THR A 281 -1.02 3.91 12.91
C THR A 281 0.05 2.85 12.69
N SER A 282 -0.22 1.76 11.95
CA SER A 282 0.76 0.72 11.64
C SER A 282 1.98 1.22 10.85
N ASP A 283 1.78 2.23 10.00
CA ASP A 283 2.82 2.74 9.10
C ASP A 283 3.82 3.62 9.86
N PHE A 284 3.36 4.27 10.93
CA PHE A 284 4.15 5.18 11.77
C PHE A 284 4.58 4.54 13.11
N GLU A 285 4.02 3.38 13.50
CA GLU A 285 4.41 2.61 14.70
C GLU A 285 5.92 2.33 14.83
N PRO A 286 6.69 2.10 13.73
CA PRO A 286 8.14 1.90 13.79
C PRO A 286 8.94 3.15 14.19
N ILE A 287 8.33 4.33 14.22
CA ILE A 287 9.00 5.58 14.59
C ILE A 287 9.17 5.63 16.12
N LYS A 288 10.39 5.93 16.54
CA LYS A 288 10.78 6.18 17.93
C LYS A 288 10.51 7.62 18.33
N ALA A 289 10.84 8.57 17.44
CA ALA A 289 10.64 10.00 17.69
C ALA A 289 10.56 10.79 16.38
N VAL A 290 9.79 11.88 16.41
CA VAL A 290 9.83 12.96 15.42
C VAL A 290 10.29 14.23 16.13
N GLU A 291 11.46 14.73 15.77
CA GLU A 291 12.10 15.88 16.37
C GLU A 291 12.08 17.07 15.39
N MET A 292 11.66 18.22 15.88
CA MET A 292 11.79 19.48 15.16
C MET A 292 13.17 20.05 15.48
N ILE A 293 14.12 19.91 14.54
CA ILE A 293 15.46 20.46 14.71
C ILE A 293 15.42 21.98 14.59
N ASP A 294 14.65 22.47 13.62
CA ASP A 294 14.23 23.85 13.46
C ASP A 294 12.92 23.89 12.64
N ALA A 295 12.42 25.09 12.31
CA ALA A 295 11.16 25.26 11.58
C ALA A 295 11.11 24.57 10.21
N HIS A 296 12.27 24.27 9.60
CA HIS A 296 12.35 23.66 8.27
C HIS A 296 13.21 22.40 8.25
N THR A 297 13.46 21.78 9.40
CA THR A 297 14.23 20.54 9.49
C THR A 297 13.55 19.59 10.46
N VAL A 298 13.10 18.44 9.96
CA VAL A 298 12.45 17.39 10.77
C VAL A 298 13.31 16.14 10.76
N ARG A 299 13.61 15.63 11.95
CA ARG A 299 14.31 14.36 12.13
C ARG A 299 13.33 13.28 12.56
N VAL A 300 13.31 12.18 11.83
CA VAL A 300 12.53 10.98 12.15
C VAL A 300 13.48 9.88 12.57
N VAL A 301 13.40 9.44 13.82
CA VAL A 301 14.22 8.35 14.38
C VAL A 301 13.38 7.10 14.44
N TYR A 302 13.86 5.98 13.90
CA TYR A 302 13.19 4.68 13.94
C TYR A 302 13.72 3.81 15.08
N LYS A 303 12.87 2.92 15.58
CA LYS A 303 13.22 1.99 16.67
C LYS A 303 13.92 0.71 16.21
N ARG A 304 13.84 0.43 14.91
CA ARG A 304 14.38 -0.78 14.26
C ARG A 304 14.57 -0.56 12.76
N LEU A 305 15.27 -1.47 12.12
CA LEU A 305 15.38 -1.53 10.66
C LEU A 305 13.99 -1.74 10.04
N PHE A 306 13.52 -0.77 9.26
CA PHE A 306 12.28 -0.85 8.52
C PHE A 306 12.30 0.10 7.31
N SER A 307 12.86 -0.39 6.21
CA SER A 307 13.04 0.34 4.94
C SER A 307 11.74 0.90 4.33
N PRO A 308 10.57 0.19 4.38
CA PRO A 308 9.33 0.72 3.83
C PRO A 308 8.83 2.02 4.47
N ALA A 309 9.37 2.41 5.63
CA ALA A 309 8.87 3.56 6.39
C ALA A 309 8.86 4.89 5.62
N ILE A 310 9.76 5.06 4.65
CA ILE A 310 9.82 6.29 3.85
C ILE A 310 8.53 6.51 3.03
N ASN A 311 7.82 5.44 2.64
CA ASN A 311 6.54 5.54 1.94
C ASN A 311 5.45 6.22 2.77
N ALA A 312 5.46 6.08 4.10
CA ALA A 312 4.42 6.63 4.95
C ALA A 312 4.33 8.17 4.83
N TRP A 313 5.43 8.82 4.46
CA TRP A 313 5.55 10.27 4.30
C TRP A 313 5.07 10.82 2.95
N THR A 314 4.53 9.97 2.07
CA THR A 314 3.83 10.45 0.85
C THR A 314 2.39 10.90 1.13
N MET A 315 1.87 10.64 2.33
CA MET A 315 0.55 11.06 2.75
C MET A 315 0.50 12.57 3.04
N GLY A 316 -0.65 13.18 2.78
CA GLY A 316 -0.93 14.59 3.08
C GLY A 316 -0.65 15.02 4.52
N ILE A 317 0.05 16.14 4.70
CA ILE A 317 0.33 16.75 6.01
C ILE A 317 -0.87 17.60 6.48
N LEU A 318 -1.21 17.48 7.76
CA LEU A 318 -2.29 18.24 8.40
C LEU A 318 -1.82 19.63 8.86
N PRO A 319 -2.67 20.67 8.75
CA PRO A 319 -2.43 21.97 9.36
C PRO A 319 -2.61 21.90 10.89
N GLU A 320 -1.52 22.03 11.64
CA GLU A 320 -1.57 22.01 13.12
C GLU A 320 -2.53 23.06 13.66
N HIS A 321 -2.47 24.28 13.13
CA HIS A 321 -3.19 25.44 13.64
C HIS A 321 -4.73 25.31 13.58
N LEU A 322 -5.25 24.35 12.80
CA LEU A 322 -6.68 24.08 12.66
C LEU A 322 -7.15 22.84 13.43
N LEU A 323 -6.23 21.98 13.87
CA LEU A 323 -6.57 20.68 14.44
C LEU A 323 -5.92 20.41 15.80
N ASN A 324 -5.06 21.30 16.30
CA ASN A 324 -4.52 21.21 17.64
C ASN A 324 -5.60 21.38 18.72
N ALA A 325 -5.23 21.14 19.98
CA ALA A 325 -6.18 21.13 21.09
C ALA A 325 -6.95 22.46 21.23
N GLU A 326 -6.30 23.59 20.95
CA GLU A 326 -6.95 24.91 21.02
C GLU A 326 -7.95 25.09 19.87
N ALA A 327 -7.59 24.70 18.65
CA ALA A 327 -8.48 24.78 17.49
C ALA A 327 -9.72 23.89 17.66
N MET A 328 -9.52 22.65 18.13
CA MET A 328 -10.63 21.74 18.43
C MET A 328 -11.52 22.30 19.54
N GLN A 329 -10.93 22.95 20.55
CA GLN A 329 -11.67 23.63 21.60
C GLN A 329 -12.50 24.81 21.07
N ARG A 330 -11.93 25.64 20.19
CA ARG A 330 -12.66 26.73 19.51
C ARG A 330 -13.83 26.20 18.70
N GLU A 331 -13.65 25.11 17.95
CA GLU A 331 -14.74 24.50 17.17
C GLU A 331 -15.89 24.04 18.07
N MET A 332 -15.58 23.40 19.20
CA MET A 332 -16.61 22.98 20.16
C MET A 332 -17.40 24.16 20.74
N ASP A 333 -16.73 25.26 21.05
CA ASP A 333 -17.35 26.46 21.59
C ASP A 333 -18.24 27.16 20.55
N GLU A 334 -17.75 27.30 19.31
CA GLU A 334 -18.51 27.89 18.19
C GLU A 334 -19.76 27.08 17.85
N ARG A 335 -19.68 25.75 17.99
CA ARG A 335 -20.82 24.83 17.79
C ARG A 335 -21.76 24.76 18.99
N GLY A 336 -21.40 25.36 20.13
CA GLY A 336 -22.21 25.34 21.36
C GLY A 336 -22.44 23.91 21.88
N LEU A 337 -21.44 23.05 21.80
CA LEU A 337 -21.57 21.66 22.24
C LEU A 337 -21.79 21.58 23.76
N SER A 338 -22.66 20.67 24.21
CA SER A 338 -22.86 20.38 25.64
C SER A 338 -21.62 19.70 26.24
N ASP A 339 -21.45 19.77 27.57
CA ASP A 339 -20.31 19.14 28.25
C ASP A 339 -20.14 17.66 27.89
N ALA A 340 -21.24 16.91 27.82
CA ALA A 340 -21.23 15.50 27.42
C ALA A 340 -20.79 15.30 25.96
N ALA A 341 -21.19 16.21 25.05
CA ALA A 341 -20.75 16.15 23.66
C ALA A 341 -19.28 16.54 23.51
N ARG A 342 -18.78 17.48 24.33
CA ARG A 342 -17.37 17.90 24.36
C ARG A 342 -16.44 16.80 24.83
N GLU A 343 -16.87 16.00 25.81
CA GLU A 343 -16.09 14.85 26.30
C GLU A 343 -15.90 13.77 25.22
N ALA A 344 -16.93 13.57 24.37
CA ALA A 344 -16.89 12.60 23.28
C ALA A 344 -16.28 13.16 21.97
N PHE A 345 -16.10 14.47 21.86
CA PHE A 345 -15.66 15.12 20.64
C PHE A 345 -14.20 14.77 20.29
N GLY A 346 -13.99 14.19 19.13
CA GLY A 346 -12.67 13.87 18.60
C GLY A 346 -12.44 14.42 17.20
N MET A 347 -11.25 14.18 16.65
CA MET A 347 -10.88 14.63 15.30
C MET A 347 -11.83 14.09 14.22
N ARG A 348 -12.44 12.92 14.44
CA ARG A 348 -13.44 12.32 13.53
C ARG A 348 -14.77 13.11 13.49
N ASP A 349 -15.05 13.92 14.49
CA ASP A 349 -16.27 14.72 14.59
C ASP A 349 -16.08 16.18 14.11
N SER A 350 -14.84 16.56 13.83
CA SER A 350 -14.49 17.90 13.37
C SER A 350 -15.09 18.22 12.00
N GLN A 351 -15.53 19.46 11.82
CA GLN A 351 -15.98 20.00 10.53
C GLN A 351 -14.89 19.99 9.46
N PHE A 352 -13.61 19.92 9.84
CA PHE A 352 -12.47 19.76 8.93
C PHE A 352 -12.64 18.55 8.00
N ASN A 353 -13.28 17.48 8.48
CA ASN A 353 -13.52 16.25 7.72
C ASN A 353 -14.44 16.43 6.51
N ARG A 354 -15.22 17.51 6.47
CA ARG A 354 -16.06 17.90 5.31
C ARG A 354 -15.64 19.22 4.68
N ASN A 355 -14.74 19.99 5.31
CA ASN A 355 -14.25 21.28 4.83
C ASN A 355 -12.72 21.35 5.03
N PRO A 356 -11.96 20.49 4.33
CA PRO A 356 -10.51 20.39 4.53
C PRO A 356 -9.79 21.65 4.03
N ILE A 357 -8.72 22.01 4.73
CA ILE A 357 -7.74 23.02 4.32
C ILE A 357 -6.41 22.30 4.20
N GLY A 358 -5.81 22.32 3.01
CA GLY A 358 -4.54 21.65 2.73
C GLY A 358 -3.54 22.59 2.07
N SER A 359 -2.49 22.02 1.48
CA SER A 359 -1.42 22.75 0.77
C SER A 359 -1.33 22.38 -0.72
N GLY A 360 -2.29 21.60 -1.20
CA GLY A 360 -2.33 21.04 -2.55
C GLY A 360 -2.76 22.00 -3.65
N ARG A 361 -2.81 21.46 -4.86
CA ARG A 361 -3.11 22.16 -6.11
C ARG A 361 -4.57 22.63 -6.26
N PHE A 362 -5.51 22.02 -5.52
CA PHE A 362 -6.90 22.47 -5.44
C PHE A 362 -7.32 22.74 -4.00
N ARG A 363 -8.11 23.80 -3.80
CA ARG A 363 -8.76 24.19 -2.55
C ARG A 363 -10.17 23.64 -2.52
N PHE A 364 -10.62 23.16 -1.36
CA PHE A 364 -12.01 22.74 -1.18
C PHE A 364 -12.97 23.93 -1.29
N VAL A 365 -14.14 23.73 -1.91
CA VAL A 365 -15.21 24.75 -2.00
C VAL A 365 -16.45 24.26 -1.27
N GLU A 366 -17.05 23.15 -1.73
CA GLU A 366 -18.27 22.61 -1.16
C GLU A 366 -18.45 21.11 -1.45
N TRP A 367 -19.27 20.47 -0.62
CA TRP A 367 -19.64 19.07 -0.77
C TRP A 367 -21.14 18.88 -0.52
N HIS A 368 -21.86 18.62 -1.60
CA HIS A 368 -23.27 18.19 -1.59
C HIS A 368 -23.32 16.67 -1.62
N SER A 369 -23.71 16.07 -0.49
CA SER A 369 -23.71 14.61 -0.32
C SER A 369 -24.52 13.91 -1.42
N ASP A 370 -23.98 12.81 -1.93
CA ASP A 370 -24.57 12.00 -3.00
C ASP A 370 -24.81 12.74 -4.33
N GLU A 371 -24.34 13.99 -4.47
CA GLU A 371 -24.46 14.81 -5.68
C GLU A 371 -23.08 15.15 -6.26
N TYR A 372 -22.29 15.98 -5.55
CA TYR A 372 -20.94 16.34 -5.99
C TYR A 372 -20.02 16.92 -4.90
N ILE A 373 -18.72 16.87 -5.16
CA ILE A 373 -17.68 17.65 -4.47
C ILE A 373 -17.04 18.62 -5.46
N HIS A 374 -16.93 19.89 -5.08
CA HIS A 374 -16.31 20.95 -5.87
C HIS A 374 -15.02 21.43 -5.23
N LEU A 375 -13.95 21.45 -6.02
CA LEU A 375 -12.68 22.07 -5.69
C LEU A 375 -12.34 23.19 -6.68
N ARG A 376 -11.71 24.25 -6.19
CA ARG A 376 -11.21 25.38 -6.97
C ARG A 376 -9.69 25.33 -7.05
N ARG A 377 -9.10 25.67 -8.18
CA ARG A 377 -7.63 25.72 -8.30
C ARG A 377 -7.00 26.63 -7.24
N ASN A 378 -5.82 26.24 -6.77
CA ASN A 378 -5.00 27.07 -5.90
C ASN A 378 -4.12 27.98 -6.76
N ASP A 379 -4.52 29.24 -6.94
CA ASP A 379 -3.76 30.23 -7.74
C ASP A 379 -2.34 30.48 -7.18
N ASP A 380 -2.14 30.28 -5.88
CA ASP A 380 -0.87 30.47 -5.17
C ASP A 380 -0.09 29.15 -4.96
N TYR A 381 -0.43 28.09 -5.69
CA TYR A 381 0.26 26.81 -5.56
C TYR A 381 1.75 26.95 -5.93
N TRP A 382 2.62 26.35 -5.13
CA TRP A 382 4.07 26.59 -5.18
C TRP A 382 4.74 26.02 -6.45
N GLU A 383 4.12 25.09 -7.18
CA GLU A 383 4.57 24.64 -8.52
C GLU A 383 3.90 25.39 -9.68
N GLY A 384 3.05 26.37 -9.37
CA GLY A 384 2.20 27.07 -10.32
C GLY A 384 0.81 26.46 -10.42
N PRO A 385 -0.22 27.27 -10.71
CA PRO A 385 -1.60 26.83 -10.66
C PRO A 385 -1.93 25.81 -11.76
N PRO A 386 -2.85 24.86 -11.48
CA PRO A 386 -3.44 24.02 -12.51
C PRO A 386 -4.11 24.81 -13.64
N GLU A 387 -4.08 24.24 -14.85
CA GLU A 387 -4.76 24.77 -16.02
C GLU A 387 -6.29 24.77 -15.86
N TYR A 388 -6.86 23.72 -15.26
CA TYR A 388 -8.26 23.72 -14.86
C TYR A 388 -8.51 24.63 -13.66
N GLN A 389 -9.59 25.41 -13.72
CA GLN A 389 -10.04 26.27 -12.63
C GLN A 389 -10.90 25.56 -11.62
N ASP A 390 -11.76 24.65 -12.08
CA ASP A 390 -12.70 23.92 -11.25
C ASP A 390 -12.55 22.42 -11.47
N TYR A 391 -12.64 21.66 -10.38
CA TYR A 391 -12.70 20.22 -10.37
C TYR A 391 -14.01 19.79 -9.70
N TYR A 392 -14.79 18.95 -10.37
CA TYR A 392 -15.97 18.32 -9.79
C TYR A 392 -15.81 16.81 -9.77
N MET A 393 -16.08 16.20 -8.62
CA MET A 393 -16.40 14.77 -8.53
C MET A 393 -17.92 14.65 -8.43
N ARG A 394 -18.60 14.23 -9.50
CA ARG A 394 -20.04 13.98 -9.53
C ARG A 394 -20.36 12.54 -9.16
N ILE A 395 -21.36 12.33 -8.32
CA ILE A 395 -21.73 10.99 -7.85
C ILE A 395 -22.77 10.39 -8.80
N VAL A 396 -22.36 9.39 -9.58
CA VAL A 396 -23.20 8.69 -10.57
C VAL A 396 -22.99 7.18 -10.38
N PRO A 397 -23.78 6.49 -9.54
CA PRO A 397 -23.51 5.09 -9.18
C PRO A 397 -23.55 4.09 -10.35
N ASP A 398 -24.38 4.33 -11.37
CA ASP A 398 -24.57 3.42 -12.50
C ASP A 398 -23.55 3.68 -13.63
N LEU A 399 -22.71 2.68 -13.94
CA LEU A 399 -21.64 2.78 -14.95
C LEU A 399 -22.15 3.03 -16.38
N LEU A 400 -23.33 2.53 -16.74
CA LEU A 400 -23.91 2.79 -18.06
C LEU A 400 -24.30 4.26 -18.20
N THR A 401 -24.88 4.84 -17.14
CA THR A 401 -25.19 6.26 -17.05
C THR A 401 -23.92 7.09 -17.12
N GLN A 402 -22.85 6.71 -16.40
CA GLN A 402 -21.54 7.38 -16.52
C GLN A 402 -21.02 7.40 -17.96
N GLU A 403 -21.07 6.27 -18.67
CA GLU A 403 -20.65 6.19 -20.07
C GLU A 403 -21.51 7.09 -20.97
N MET A 404 -22.83 7.11 -20.77
CA MET A 404 -23.74 7.98 -21.53
C MET A 404 -23.43 9.46 -21.31
N GLU A 405 -23.17 9.86 -20.07
CA GLU A 405 -22.80 11.24 -19.73
C GLU A 405 -21.44 11.61 -20.34
N PHE A 406 -20.46 10.71 -20.29
CA PHE A 406 -19.15 10.90 -20.92
C PHE A 406 -19.27 11.15 -22.42
N ARG A 407 -20.05 10.31 -23.13
CA ARG A 407 -20.29 10.48 -24.57
C ARG A 407 -21.00 11.77 -24.95
N SER A 408 -21.86 12.28 -24.05
CA SER A 408 -22.50 13.59 -24.24
C SER A 408 -21.56 14.77 -23.96
N GLY A 409 -20.42 14.52 -23.31
CA GLY A 409 -19.48 15.52 -22.83
C GLY A 409 -19.87 16.18 -21.49
N ALA A 410 -20.87 15.63 -20.80
CA ALA A 410 -21.30 16.13 -19.49
C ALA A 410 -20.25 15.84 -18.40
N VAL A 411 -19.47 14.77 -18.55
CA VAL A 411 -18.30 14.44 -17.72
C VAL A 411 -17.09 14.20 -18.61
N ASP A 412 -15.90 14.45 -18.08
CA ASP A 412 -14.61 14.32 -18.77
C ASP A 412 -13.94 12.97 -18.52
N TYR A 413 -14.33 12.28 -17.44
CA TYR A 413 -13.79 10.99 -17.05
C TYR A 413 -14.83 10.14 -16.33
N TYR A 414 -14.72 8.83 -16.53
CA TYR A 414 -15.45 7.80 -15.79
C TYR A 414 -14.64 6.48 -15.75
N GLY A 415 -15.01 5.58 -14.83
CA GLY A 415 -14.37 4.27 -14.67
C GLY A 415 -14.63 3.31 -15.85
N THR A 416 -13.82 3.41 -16.90
CA THR A 416 -14.00 2.64 -18.15
C THR A 416 -13.67 1.15 -17.95
N GLN A 417 -14.43 0.26 -18.58
CA GLN A 417 -14.23 -1.19 -18.58
C GLN A 417 -13.42 -1.67 -19.81
N PRO A 418 -12.69 -2.80 -19.75
CA PRO A 418 -11.83 -3.27 -20.85
C PRO A 418 -12.48 -3.31 -22.24
N HIS A 419 -13.69 -3.86 -22.34
CA HIS A 419 -14.43 -3.94 -23.59
C HIS A 419 -14.85 -2.56 -24.15
N GLN A 420 -15.01 -1.55 -23.28
CA GLN A 420 -15.32 -0.18 -23.69
C GLN A 420 -14.06 0.48 -24.25
N VAL A 421 -12.89 0.24 -23.66
CA VAL A 421 -11.59 0.73 -24.20
C VAL A 421 -11.33 0.17 -25.58
N ALA A 422 -11.53 -1.13 -25.78
CA ALA A 422 -11.39 -1.77 -27.08
C ALA A 422 -12.25 -1.10 -28.14
N ARG A 423 -13.48 -0.71 -27.78
CA ARG A 423 -14.39 0.06 -28.65
C ARG A 423 -13.92 1.50 -28.87
N TYR A 424 -13.50 2.22 -27.83
CA TYR A 424 -13.07 3.62 -27.95
C TYR A 424 -11.74 3.80 -28.66
N LYS A 425 -10.87 2.77 -28.66
CA LYS A 425 -9.64 2.75 -29.46
C LYS A 425 -9.90 2.91 -30.97
N GLU A 426 -11.09 2.55 -31.44
CA GLU A 426 -11.52 2.68 -32.84
C GLU A 426 -12.22 4.02 -33.14
N ASP A 427 -12.47 4.86 -32.13
CA ASP A 427 -13.17 6.14 -32.27
C ASP A 427 -12.18 7.32 -32.26
N ASP A 428 -12.14 8.07 -33.36
CA ASP A 428 -11.23 9.20 -33.52
C ASP A 428 -11.52 10.41 -32.63
N THR A 429 -12.62 10.41 -31.89
CA THR A 429 -12.98 11.46 -30.93
C THR A 429 -12.21 11.33 -29.62
N TYR A 430 -11.82 10.10 -29.25
CA TYR A 430 -11.30 9.80 -27.92
C TYR A 430 -9.85 9.32 -27.97
N GLN A 431 -9.17 9.49 -26.85
CA GLN A 431 -7.88 8.87 -26.58
C GLN A 431 -8.05 7.87 -25.44
N SER A 432 -7.54 6.67 -25.67
CA SER A 432 -7.60 5.56 -24.73
C SER A 432 -6.21 5.28 -24.17
N PHE A 433 -6.15 4.98 -22.87
CA PHE A 433 -4.94 4.64 -22.14
C PHE A 433 -5.12 3.28 -21.48
N SER A 434 -4.06 2.48 -21.57
CA SER A 434 -3.96 1.15 -20.98
C SER A 434 -2.57 1.04 -20.39
N SER A 435 -2.47 0.91 -19.07
CA SER A 435 -1.17 0.87 -18.39
C SER A 435 -1.25 0.00 -17.14
N LEU A 436 -0.15 -0.66 -16.81
CA LEU A 436 -0.08 -1.51 -15.62
C LEU A 436 -0.30 -0.69 -14.36
N GLY A 437 -1.22 -1.14 -13.50
CA GLY A 437 -1.27 -0.72 -12.11
C GLY A 437 -0.52 -1.70 -11.22
N PHE A 438 -0.70 -1.57 -9.91
CA PHE A 438 -0.04 -2.41 -8.91
C PHE A 438 -0.85 -3.66 -8.50
N GLY A 439 -1.87 -4.02 -9.26
CA GLY A 439 -2.77 -5.13 -8.93
C GLY A 439 -2.47 -6.41 -9.71
N TYR A 440 -2.88 -7.55 -9.16
CA TYR A 440 -2.90 -8.82 -9.90
C TYR A 440 -4.01 -9.77 -9.45
N SER A 441 -4.40 -10.68 -10.33
CA SER A 441 -5.37 -11.75 -10.08
C SER A 441 -4.68 -13.11 -10.05
N TYR A 442 -5.20 -14.01 -9.21
CA TYR A 442 -4.61 -15.33 -8.99
C TYR A 442 -5.65 -16.37 -8.57
N ILE A 443 -5.27 -17.64 -8.68
CA ILE A 443 -5.90 -18.75 -7.96
C ILE A 443 -4.97 -19.15 -6.81
N GLY A 444 -5.45 -19.04 -5.57
CA GLY A 444 -4.69 -19.40 -4.38
C GLY A 444 -5.08 -20.77 -3.86
N TYR A 445 -4.08 -21.58 -3.49
CA TYR A 445 -4.27 -22.92 -2.93
C TYR A 445 -4.01 -22.89 -1.42
N ASN A 446 -4.90 -23.48 -0.61
CA ASN A 446 -4.63 -23.63 0.81
C ASN A 446 -3.59 -24.74 1.03
N ASN A 447 -2.33 -24.35 1.25
CA ASN A 447 -1.19 -25.26 1.37
C ASN A 447 -1.27 -26.17 2.60
N ARG A 448 -2.19 -25.91 3.52
CA ARG A 448 -2.50 -26.78 4.66
C ARG A 448 -3.31 -28.01 4.26
N ARG A 449 -3.97 -27.99 3.09
CA ARG A 449 -4.71 -29.13 2.56
C ARG A 449 -3.73 -30.15 1.97
N PRO A 450 -3.82 -31.45 2.32
CA PRO A 450 -2.91 -32.47 1.78
C PRO A 450 -2.86 -32.51 0.25
N LEU A 451 -3.97 -32.20 -0.44
CA LEU A 451 -4.04 -32.12 -1.90
C LEU A 451 -3.07 -31.10 -2.51
N PHE A 452 -2.78 -30.01 -1.79
CA PHE A 452 -1.94 -28.92 -2.29
C PHE A 452 -0.61 -28.83 -1.57
N ALA A 453 -0.21 -29.81 -0.76
CA ALA A 453 1.05 -29.76 -0.03
C ALA A 453 2.28 -29.80 -0.97
N ASP A 454 2.18 -30.54 -2.07
CA ASP A 454 3.25 -30.71 -3.05
C ASP A 454 3.23 -29.60 -4.12
N PRO A 455 4.31 -28.79 -4.26
CA PRO A 455 4.42 -27.75 -5.30
C PRO A 455 4.18 -28.27 -6.72
N GLU A 456 4.58 -29.51 -7.02
CA GLU A 456 4.42 -30.10 -8.35
C GLU A 456 2.93 -30.29 -8.67
N VAL A 457 2.10 -30.66 -7.67
CA VAL A 457 0.65 -30.76 -7.86
C VAL A 457 0.05 -29.39 -8.21
N ARG A 458 0.46 -28.32 -7.49
CA ARG A 458 0.01 -26.95 -7.79
C ARG A 458 0.47 -26.49 -9.17
N ARG A 459 1.69 -26.83 -9.56
CA ARG A 459 2.24 -26.61 -10.90
C ARG A 459 1.39 -27.31 -11.98
N ALA A 460 1.03 -28.58 -11.80
CA ALA A 460 0.16 -29.27 -12.76
C ALA A 460 -1.22 -28.60 -12.89
N LEU A 461 -1.81 -28.13 -11.79
CA LEU A 461 -3.07 -27.40 -11.83
C LEU A 461 -2.95 -26.08 -12.60
N GLY A 462 -1.84 -25.35 -12.45
CA GLY A 462 -1.56 -24.13 -13.21
C GLY A 462 -1.34 -24.40 -14.69
N MET A 463 -0.58 -25.44 -15.06
CA MET A 463 -0.29 -25.82 -16.45
C MET A 463 -1.56 -26.18 -17.25
N ALA A 464 -2.62 -26.60 -16.57
CA ALA A 464 -3.89 -26.93 -17.19
C ALA A 464 -4.70 -25.68 -17.59
N ILE A 465 -4.33 -24.49 -17.12
CA ILE A 465 -5.07 -23.24 -17.32
C ILE A 465 -4.42 -22.43 -18.44
N ASN A 466 -5.19 -22.10 -19.48
CA ASN A 466 -4.71 -21.25 -20.57
C ASN A 466 -4.91 -19.77 -20.21
N VAL A 467 -3.87 -19.14 -19.67
CA VAL A 467 -3.95 -17.73 -19.25
C VAL A 467 -4.13 -16.77 -20.43
N GLU A 468 -3.55 -17.09 -21.59
CA GLU A 468 -3.65 -16.26 -22.80
C GLU A 468 -5.10 -16.13 -23.30
N ASP A 469 -5.92 -17.15 -23.09
CA ASP A 469 -7.35 -17.09 -23.43
C ASP A 469 -8.10 -16.10 -22.51
N PHE A 470 -7.72 -15.95 -21.24
CA PHE A 470 -8.30 -14.93 -20.36
C PHE A 470 -7.96 -13.53 -20.87
N LEU A 471 -6.68 -13.28 -21.14
CA LEU A 471 -6.21 -11.99 -21.62
C LEU A 471 -6.96 -11.58 -22.89
N ARG A 472 -7.13 -12.52 -23.82
CA ARG A 472 -7.80 -12.26 -25.10
C ARG A 472 -9.32 -12.08 -24.98
N TYR A 473 -10.02 -13.04 -24.37
CA TYR A 473 -11.48 -13.11 -24.49
C TYR A 473 -12.22 -12.46 -23.32
N LEU A 474 -11.60 -12.38 -22.15
CA LEU A 474 -12.19 -11.77 -20.97
C LEU A 474 -11.74 -10.32 -20.79
N LEU A 475 -10.45 -10.05 -21.01
CA LEU A 475 -9.85 -8.74 -20.81
C LEU A 475 -9.64 -7.95 -22.10
N TYR A 476 -9.92 -8.50 -23.28
CA TYR A 476 -9.77 -7.79 -24.56
C TYR A 476 -8.34 -7.23 -24.77
N GLY A 477 -7.33 -7.93 -24.26
CA GLY A 477 -5.93 -7.50 -24.27
C GLY A 477 -5.55 -6.51 -23.16
N GLU A 478 -6.47 -6.14 -22.27
CA GLU A 478 -6.25 -5.19 -21.17
C GLU A 478 -5.67 -5.87 -19.91
N GLY A 479 -4.63 -6.67 -20.08
CA GLY A 479 -3.91 -7.31 -18.98
C GLY A 479 -2.63 -7.98 -19.45
N GLU A 480 -1.70 -8.18 -18.52
CA GLU A 480 -0.42 -8.85 -18.76
C GLU A 480 -0.30 -10.11 -17.91
N HIS A 481 0.23 -11.18 -18.49
CA HIS A 481 0.51 -12.41 -17.78
C HIS A 481 1.64 -12.17 -16.76
N ILE A 482 1.42 -12.55 -15.51
CA ILE A 482 2.41 -12.41 -14.43
C ILE A 482 2.87 -13.75 -13.88
N THR A 483 4.06 -13.77 -13.28
CA THR A 483 4.73 -14.98 -12.80
C THR A 483 4.98 -14.99 -11.30
N GLY A 484 4.66 -13.90 -10.61
CA GLY A 484 5.01 -13.75 -9.21
C GLY A 484 4.27 -12.60 -8.53
N PRO A 485 4.64 -12.34 -7.25
CA PRO A 485 3.85 -11.51 -6.35
C PRO A 485 4.12 -10.00 -6.47
N TYR A 486 5.14 -9.59 -7.21
CA TYR A 486 5.46 -8.19 -7.43
C TYR A 486 4.69 -7.63 -8.63
N PRO A 487 4.37 -6.33 -8.67
CA PRO A 487 3.82 -5.71 -9.86
C PRO A 487 4.86 -5.66 -11.00
N PRO A 488 4.49 -6.04 -12.24
CA PRO A 488 5.42 -6.15 -13.37
C PRO A 488 6.06 -4.82 -13.81
N ASN A 489 5.44 -3.70 -13.46
CA ASN A 489 5.95 -2.34 -13.71
C ASN A 489 6.93 -1.84 -12.63
N THR A 490 7.34 -2.67 -11.67
CA THR A 490 8.32 -2.31 -10.62
C THR A 490 9.66 -2.99 -10.84
N GLN A 491 10.74 -2.37 -10.34
CA GLN A 491 12.08 -2.96 -10.38
C GLN A 491 12.21 -4.28 -9.58
N TRP A 492 11.30 -4.52 -8.65
CA TRP A 492 11.23 -5.72 -7.80
C TRP A 492 10.77 -6.96 -8.56
N TYR A 493 10.14 -6.78 -9.72
CA TYR A 493 9.69 -7.87 -10.56
C TYR A 493 10.82 -8.42 -11.44
N ASP A 494 11.16 -9.70 -11.25
CA ASP A 494 12.10 -10.39 -12.11
C ASP A 494 11.48 -10.80 -13.45
N GLN A 495 11.74 -9.98 -14.49
CA GLN A 495 11.31 -10.20 -15.87
C GLN A 495 11.93 -11.44 -16.54
N THR A 496 12.92 -12.09 -15.91
CA THR A 496 13.56 -13.30 -16.46
C THR A 496 12.76 -14.57 -16.17
N VAL A 497 11.88 -14.53 -15.16
CA VAL A 497 11.00 -15.66 -14.81
C VAL A 497 10.00 -15.88 -15.95
N LYS A 498 9.95 -17.11 -16.47
CA LYS A 498 9.03 -17.46 -17.54
C LYS A 498 7.69 -17.94 -16.98
N PRO A 499 6.57 -17.54 -17.59
CA PRO A 499 5.27 -18.08 -17.22
C PRO A 499 5.24 -19.59 -17.35
N LEU A 500 4.38 -20.19 -16.53
CA LEU A 500 4.11 -21.61 -16.60
C LEU A 500 3.50 -21.95 -17.97
N PRO A 501 4.01 -22.95 -18.71
CA PRO A 501 3.48 -23.28 -20.02
C PRO A 501 2.08 -23.87 -19.89
N TYR A 502 1.17 -23.48 -20.78
CA TYR A 502 -0.10 -24.15 -20.94
C TYR A 502 0.11 -25.50 -21.62
N ASP A 503 0.09 -26.57 -20.82
CA ASP A 503 0.28 -27.95 -21.29
C ASP A 503 -0.54 -28.92 -20.41
N PRO A 504 -1.82 -29.13 -20.74
CA PRO A 504 -2.69 -30.07 -20.01
C PRO A 504 -2.21 -31.52 -20.04
N GLU A 505 -1.47 -31.93 -21.07
CA GLU A 505 -0.98 -33.29 -21.20
C GLU A 505 0.20 -33.53 -20.24
N ALA A 506 1.15 -32.59 -20.18
CA ALA A 506 2.22 -32.63 -19.20
C ALA A 506 1.71 -32.45 -17.76
N ALA A 507 0.67 -31.63 -17.55
CA ALA A 507 -0.02 -31.53 -16.26
C ALA A 507 -0.54 -32.89 -15.79
N ARG A 508 -1.23 -33.63 -16.67
CA ARG A 508 -1.75 -34.97 -16.35
C ARG A 508 -0.60 -35.94 -16.06
N ALA A 509 0.46 -35.94 -16.87
CA ALA A 509 1.62 -36.81 -16.66
C ALA A 509 2.32 -36.54 -15.32
N LEU A 510 2.39 -35.28 -14.90
CA LEU A 510 2.95 -34.90 -13.61
C LEU A 510 2.10 -35.44 -12.45
N LEU A 511 0.78 -35.27 -12.50
CA LEU A 511 -0.13 -35.85 -11.51
C LEU A 511 -0.03 -37.38 -11.47
N GLU A 512 0.10 -38.02 -12.63
CA GLU A 512 0.34 -39.46 -12.73
C GLU A 512 1.67 -39.87 -12.07
N ALA A 513 2.75 -39.11 -12.25
CA ALA A 513 4.01 -39.37 -11.56
C ALA A 513 3.89 -39.30 -10.01
N LYS A 514 2.91 -38.55 -9.50
CA LYS A 514 2.58 -38.44 -8.06
C LYS A 514 1.61 -39.52 -7.55
N GLY A 515 1.25 -40.48 -8.41
CA GLY A 515 0.44 -41.65 -8.07
C GLY A 515 -1.06 -41.50 -8.35
N TRP A 516 -1.50 -40.41 -8.98
CA TRP A 516 -2.88 -40.24 -9.39
C TRP A 516 -3.17 -41.05 -10.67
N ARG A 517 -4.32 -41.73 -10.74
CA ARG A 517 -4.73 -42.52 -11.91
C ARG A 517 -6.20 -42.26 -12.23
N LEU A 518 -6.56 -42.24 -13.51
CA LEU A 518 -7.96 -42.12 -13.89
C LEU A 518 -8.73 -43.36 -13.43
N ASN A 519 -9.84 -43.14 -12.72
CA ASN A 519 -10.82 -44.16 -12.40
C ASN A 519 -11.84 -44.33 -13.53
N ALA A 520 -12.81 -45.23 -13.35
CA ALA A 520 -13.80 -45.55 -14.37
C ALA A 520 -14.71 -44.36 -14.75
N ASP A 521 -14.88 -43.39 -13.85
CA ASP A 521 -15.70 -42.18 -14.06
C ASP A 521 -14.91 -41.05 -14.73
N GLY A 522 -13.63 -41.28 -15.05
CA GLY A 522 -12.75 -40.30 -15.69
C GLY A 522 -12.15 -39.28 -14.73
N TRP A 523 -12.16 -39.57 -13.42
CA TRP A 523 -11.53 -38.73 -12.39
C TRP A 523 -10.21 -39.33 -11.91
N LEU A 524 -9.23 -38.47 -11.63
CA LEU A 524 -7.99 -38.88 -10.99
C LEU A 524 -8.29 -39.34 -9.56
N GLU A 525 -7.77 -40.50 -9.22
CA GLU A 525 -7.94 -41.17 -7.93
C GLU A 525 -6.58 -41.67 -7.43
N LYS A 526 -6.37 -41.54 -6.12
CA LYS A 526 -5.21 -42.06 -5.40
C LYS A 526 -5.69 -42.63 -4.07
N ASP A 527 -5.32 -43.87 -3.77
CA ASP A 527 -5.69 -44.56 -2.53
C ASP A 527 -7.22 -44.54 -2.25
N GLY A 528 -8.04 -44.68 -3.30
CA GLY A 528 -9.51 -44.66 -3.22
C GLY A 528 -10.13 -43.28 -3.02
N THR A 529 -9.32 -42.21 -3.04
CA THR A 529 -9.77 -40.82 -2.91
C THR A 529 -9.67 -40.11 -4.25
N VAL A 530 -10.78 -39.54 -4.73
CA VAL A 530 -10.82 -38.73 -5.95
C VAL A 530 -10.11 -37.40 -5.71
N PHE A 531 -9.38 -36.90 -6.71
CA PHE A 531 -8.84 -35.54 -6.72
C PHE A 531 -9.99 -34.55 -6.87
N GLU A 532 -10.60 -34.21 -5.74
CA GLU A 532 -11.74 -33.32 -5.64
C GLU A 532 -11.49 -32.17 -4.67
N PHE A 533 -11.85 -30.95 -5.05
CA PHE A 533 -11.79 -29.77 -4.18
C PHE A 533 -12.80 -28.68 -4.56
N ASN A 534 -13.04 -27.74 -3.65
CA ASN A 534 -13.90 -26.57 -3.88
C ASN A 534 -13.07 -25.33 -4.26
N LEU A 535 -13.43 -24.68 -5.36
CA LEU A 535 -12.93 -23.37 -5.75
C LEU A 535 -13.98 -22.30 -5.39
N ILE A 536 -13.58 -21.34 -4.56
CA ILE A 536 -14.47 -20.28 -4.06
C ILE A 536 -14.07 -18.88 -4.56
N THR A 537 -15.02 -17.95 -4.59
CA THR A 537 -14.77 -16.52 -4.83
C THR A 537 -15.93 -15.67 -4.31
N ASN A 538 -15.86 -14.35 -4.48
CA ASN A 538 -16.94 -13.45 -4.09
C ASN A 538 -17.95 -13.19 -5.23
N SER A 539 -19.20 -12.92 -4.84
CA SER A 539 -20.24 -12.41 -5.72
C SER A 539 -19.98 -10.95 -6.08
N GLY A 540 -20.66 -10.44 -7.12
CA GLY A 540 -20.45 -9.06 -7.61
C GLY A 540 -19.24 -8.86 -8.53
N ASN A 541 -18.33 -9.84 -8.67
CA ASN A 541 -17.21 -9.78 -9.62
C ASN A 541 -17.38 -10.78 -10.78
N PRO A 542 -17.87 -10.35 -11.96
CA PRO A 542 -18.10 -11.25 -13.09
C PRO A 542 -16.80 -11.81 -13.69
N ILE A 543 -15.68 -11.07 -13.61
CA ILE A 543 -14.39 -11.53 -14.11
C ILE A 543 -13.90 -12.73 -13.29
N ARG A 544 -13.95 -12.67 -11.96
CA ARG A 544 -13.58 -13.80 -11.08
C ARG A 544 -14.47 -15.04 -11.30
N LYS A 545 -15.76 -14.85 -11.54
CA LYS A 545 -16.68 -15.95 -11.90
C LYS A 545 -16.28 -16.61 -13.21
N ASN A 546 -15.90 -15.84 -14.22
CA ASN A 546 -15.45 -16.39 -15.49
C ASN A 546 -14.12 -17.16 -15.35
N ILE A 547 -13.18 -16.63 -14.55
CA ILE A 547 -11.93 -17.34 -14.20
C ILE A 547 -12.25 -18.70 -13.58
N MET A 548 -13.13 -18.73 -12.59
CA MET A 548 -13.57 -19.95 -11.91
C MET A 548 -14.15 -20.99 -12.87
N THR A 549 -15.06 -20.60 -13.76
CA THR A 549 -15.66 -21.52 -14.75
C THR A 549 -14.62 -22.06 -15.74
N ILE A 550 -13.68 -21.22 -16.19
CA ILE A 550 -12.63 -21.65 -17.12
C ILE A 550 -11.66 -22.61 -16.43
N ALA A 551 -11.24 -22.30 -15.19
CA ALA A 551 -10.37 -23.18 -14.40
C ALA A 551 -11.04 -24.53 -14.12
N GLN A 552 -12.33 -24.55 -13.75
CA GLN A 552 -13.10 -25.78 -13.56
C GLN A 552 -13.10 -26.65 -14.84
N ASN A 553 -13.34 -26.03 -16.00
CA ASN A 553 -13.33 -26.74 -17.29
C ASN A 553 -11.93 -27.24 -17.67
N ALA A 554 -10.88 -26.47 -17.38
CA ALA A 554 -9.49 -26.85 -17.57
C ALA A 554 -9.12 -28.09 -16.74
N TRP A 555 -9.41 -28.06 -15.45
CA TRP A 555 -9.12 -29.16 -14.54
C TRP A 555 -9.93 -30.43 -14.84
N LYS A 556 -11.19 -30.27 -15.28
CA LYS A 556 -11.99 -31.42 -15.74
C LYS A 556 -11.32 -32.18 -16.90
N LYS A 557 -10.64 -31.48 -17.83
CA LYS A 557 -9.96 -32.12 -18.98
C LYS A 557 -8.78 -33.00 -18.56
N ILE A 558 -8.17 -32.73 -17.42
CA ILE A 558 -7.07 -33.54 -16.85
C ILE A 558 -7.56 -34.52 -15.77
N GLY A 559 -8.87 -34.68 -15.60
CA GLY A 559 -9.48 -35.61 -14.64
C GLY A 559 -9.56 -35.08 -13.21
N VAL A 560 -9.39 -33.79 -12.98
CA VAL A 560 -9.53 -33.17 -11.64
C VAL A 560 -10.96 -32.65 -11.47
N LYS A 561 -11.62 -33.03 -10.36
CA LYS A 561 -13.00 -32.64 -10.07
C LYS A 561 -13.03 -31.36 -9.22
N CYS A 562 -13.40 -30.25 -9.84
CA CYS A 562 -13.52 -28.97 -9.14
C CYS A 562 -14.98 -28.55 -8.98
N ASN A 563 -15.42 -28.31 -7.75
CA ASN A 563 -16.72 -27.74 -7.44
C ASN A 563 -16.60 -26.24 -7.23
N THR A 564 -17.56 -25.45 -7.68
CA THR A 564 -17.47 -23.98 -7.69
C THR A 564 -18.55 -23.33 -6.83
N GLN A 565 -18.17 -22.40 -5.96
CA GLN A 565 -19.10 -21.68 -5.09
C GLN A 565 -18.72 -20.20 -5.00
N TYR A 566 -19.70 -19.32 -4.79
CA TYR A 566 -19.41 -17.91 -4.53
C TYR A 566 -20.36 -17.33 -3.50
N PHE A 567 -19.83 -16.39 -2.72
CA PHE A 567 -20.49 -15.83 -1.54
C PHE A 567 -20.49 -14.31 -1.60
N GLU A 568 -21.40 -13.66 -0.90
CA GLU A 568 -21.31 -12.21 -0.64
C GLU A 568 -19.96 -11.87 0.03
N TRP A 569 -19.38 -10.70 -0.22
CA TRP A 569 -18.00 -10.35 0.17
C TRP A 569 -17.76 -10.46 1.68
N ALA A 570 -18.66 -9.96 2.52
CA ALA A 570 -18.48 -10.03 3.97
C ALA A 570 -18.55 -11.47 4.48
N VAL A 571 -19.47 -12.28 3.92
CA VAL A 571 -19.58 -13.72 4.21
C VAL A 571 -18.32 -14.47 3.74
N PHE A 572 -17.89 -14.19 2.52
CA PHE A 572 -16.68 -14.77 1.91
C PHE A 572 -15.44 -14.54 2.78
N LEU A 573 -15.23 -13.32 3.26
CA LEU A 573 -14.12 -13.01 4.15
C LEU A 573 -14.28 -13.67 5.51
N LYS A 574 -15.42 -13.45 6.17
CA LYS A 574 -15.64 -13.87 7.55
C LYS A 574 -15.59 -15.39 7.72
N ASP A 575 -16.27 -16.12 6.85
CA ASP A 575 -16.52 -17.54 7.04
C ASP A 575 -15.45 -18.43 6.38
N PHE A 576 -14.73 -17.92 5.36
CA PHE A 576 -13.77 -18.72 4.58
C PHE A 576 -12.34 -18.16 4.61
N VAL A 577 -12.13 -16.90 4.20
CA VAL A 577 -10.76 -16.36 4.08
C VAL A 577 -10.12 -16.14 5.45
N ASN A 578 -10.82 -15.45 6.36
CA ASN A 578 -10.32 -15.11 7.70
C ASN A 578 -10.19 -16.33 8.62
N THR A 579 -10.95 -17.39 8.35
CA THR A 579 -10.89 -18.68 9.07
C THR A 579 -9.93 -19.67 8.40
N ALA A 580 -9.41 -19.33 7.21
CA ALA A 580 -8.66 -20.22 6.32
C ALA A 580 -9.39 -21.53 5.98
N ASP A 581 -10.73 -21.55 6.02
CA ASP A 581 -11.55 -22.73 5.71
C ASP A 581 -11.97 -22.77 4.24
N PHE A 582 -11.02 -23.04 3.35
CA PHE A 582 -11.27 -23.26 1.93
C PHE A 582 -10.23 -24.23 1.36
N ASP A 583 -10.48 -24.74 0.15
CA ASP A 583 -9.50 -25.54 -0.59
C ASP A 583 -8.69 -24.65 -1.55
N ALA A 584 -9.38 -24.00 -2.49
CA ALA A 584 -8.79 -23.03 -3.40
C ALA A 584 -9.70 -21.80 -3.59
N VAL A 585 -9.10 -20.67 -3.99
CA VAL A 585 -9.82 -19.39 -4.09
C VAL A 585 -9.39 -18.60 -5.33
N VAL A 586 -10.32 -17.94 -6.01
CA VAL A 586 -10.01 -16.89 -7.00
C VAL A 586 -10.07 -15.53 -6.31
N LEU A 587 -8.95 -14.81 -6.29
CA LEU A 587 -8.87 -13.48 -5.69
C LEU A 587 -7.88 -12.60 -6.46
N GLY A 588 -7.60 -11.42 -5.92
CA GLY A 588 -6.57 -10.52 -6.42
C GLY A 588 -6.08 -9.61 -5.31
N TRP A 589 -4.83 -9.17 -5.46
CA TRP A 589 -4.19 -8.21 -4.56
C TRP A 589 -4.01 -6.87 -5.26
N SER A 590 -4.03 -5.80 -4.48
CA SER A 590 -3.53 -4.48 -4.87
C SER A 590 -2.28 -4.23 -4.04
N MET A 591 -1.15 -4.04 -4.69
CA MET A 591 0.15 -3.88 -4.05
C MET A 591 0.55 -2.40 -3.95
N GLY A 592 1.53 -2.12 -3.10
CA GLY A 592 2.26 -0.86 -3.08
C GLY A 592 3.43 -0.84 -4.06
N VAL A 593 4.18 0.25 -4.01
CA VAL A 593 5.45 0.38 -4.74
C VAL A 593 6.64 -0.17 -3.96
N ASP A 594 6.50 -0.36 -2.64
CA ASP A 594 7.52 -1.04 -1.85
C ASP A 594 7.49 -2.56 -2.06
N PRO A 595 8.65 -3.21 -1.87
CA PRO A 595 8.74 -4.65 -1.99
C PRO A 595 8.32 -5.43 -0.72
N ASP A 596 7.69 -4.80 0.28
CA ASP A 596 7.32 -5.51 1.52
C ASP A 596 6.15 -6.47 1.26
N LEU A 597 6.45 -7.76 1.34
CA LEU A 597 5.52 -8.86 1.13
C LEU A 597 5.18 -9.63 2.42
N TYR A 598 5.57 -9.11 3.60
CA TYR A 598 5.51 -9.84 4.86
C TYR A 598 4.12 -10.33 5.23
N GLN A 599 3.12 -9.45 5.17
CA GLN A 599 1.75 -9.80 5.55
C GLN A 599 1.17 -10.92 4.68
N LEU A 600 1.56 -11.00 3.40
CA LEU A 600 0.98 -11.94 2.43
C LEU A 600 1.72 -13.27 2.37
N TRP A 601 3.02 -13.28 2.67
CA TRP A 601 3.89 -14.43 2.35
C TRP A 601 4.73 -14.95 3.51
N HIS A 602 4.91 -14.20 4.60
CA HIS A 602 5.69 -14.70 5.74
C HIS A 602 4.88 -15.72 6.54
N SER A 603 5.53 -16.80 7.01
CA SER A 603 4.87 -17.91 7.72
C SER A 603 4.19 -17.50 9.03
N SER A 604 4.73 -16.48 9.71
CA SER A 604 4.11 -15.90 10.93
C SER A 604 2.75 -15.23 10.68
N GLN A 605 2.40 -14.99 9.42
CA GLN A 605 1.17 -14.33 9.00
C GLN A 605 0.11 -15.32 8.49
N ALA A 606 0.29 -16.62 8.78
CA ALA A 606 -0.57 -17.72 8.34
C ALA A 606 -1.66 -18.12 9.35
N GLY A 607 -1.88 -17.34 10.41
CA GLY A 607 -2.94 -17.54 11.40
C GLY A 607 -4.30 -16.98 10.95
N PRO A 608 -5.36 -17.18 11.76
CA PRO A 608 -6.68 -16.61 11.50
C PRO A 608 -6.63 -15.08 11.37
N GLN A 609 -7.43 -14.53 10.46
CA GLN A 609 -7.55 -13.09 10.14
C GLN A 609 -6.26 -12.42 9.61
N GLN A 610 -5.23 -13.19 9.30
CA GLN A 610 -3.99 -12.69 8.70
C GLN A 610 -3.99 -12.88 7.17
N LEU A 611 -3.13 -12.13 6.45
CA LEU A 611 -3.19 -12.04 4.99
C LEU A 611 -2.48 -13.17 4.24
N ASN A 612 -1.60 -13.95 4.89
CA ASN A 612 -1.11 -15.24 4.36
C ASN A 612 -2.14 -16.35 4.63
N PHE A 613 -3.37 -16.10 4.20
CA PHE A 613 -4.50 -16.99 4.48
C PHE A 613 -4.37 -18.33 3.74
N ILE A 614 -3.56 -18.42 2.68
CA ILE A 614 -3.23 -19.69 2.01
C ILE A 614 -2.26 -20.58 2.80
N GLY A 615 -1.62 -20.05 3.83
CA GLY A 615 -0.71 -20.83 4.68
C GLY A 615 0.58 -21.21 3.98
N TYR A 616 1.10 -20.31 3.14
CA TYR A 616 2.44 -20.47 2.60
C TYR A 616 3.46 -20.45 3.74
N ASN A 617 4.37 -21.41 3.75
CA ASN A 617 5.36 -21.56 4.81
C ASN A 617 6.65 -22.11 4.20
N ASN A 618 7.64 -21.23 4.06
CA ASN A 618 8.96 -21.58 3.57
C ASN A 618 10.00 -20.74 4.34
N PRO A 619 10.93 -21.36 5.08
CA PRO A 619 11.90 -20.62 5.91
C PRO A 619 12.89 -19.79 5.09
N VAL A 620 13.16 -20.16 3.83
CA VAL A 620 14.00 -19.37 2.92
C VAL A 620 13.24 -18.13 2.44
N ALA A 621 11.94 -18.27 2.17
CA ALA A 621 11.10 -17.11 1.86
C ALA A 621 11.00 -16.17 3.06
N ASP A 622 10.80 -16.70 4.27
CA ASP A 622 10.75 -15.91 5.50
C ASP A 622 12.01 -15.07 5.70
N ASP A 623 13.20 -15.67 5.57
CA ASP A 623 14.49 -14.97 5.64
C ASP A 623 14.59 -13.85 4.59
N LEU A 624 14.29 -14.17 3.33
CA LEU A 624 14.35 -13.18 2.23
C LEU A 624 13.41 -12.00 2.49
N ILE A 625 12.18 -12.26 2.93
CA ILE A 625 11.19 -11.22 3.23
C ILE A 625 11.69 -10.30 4.36
N VAL A 626 12.21 -10.87 5.45
CA VAL A 626 12.72 -10.07 6.58
C VAL A 626 13.90 -9.20 6.13
N ARG A 627 14.84 -9.78 5.36
CA ARG A 627 15.98 -9.04 4.84
C ARG A 627 15.58 -7.92 3.87
N ILE A 628 14.59 -8.15 3.00
CA ILE A 628 14.05 -7.12 2.09
C ILE A 628 13.52 -5.91 2.88
N ARG A 629 12.83 -6.15 4.01
CA ARG A 629 12.29 -5.07 4.86
C ARG A 629 13.36 -4.28 5.62
N GLN A 630 14.53 -4.87 5.80
CA GLN A 630 15.63 -4.29 6.57
C GLN A 630 16.72 -3.69 5.67
N GLU A 631 16.66 -3.93 4.36
CA GLU A 631 17.62 -3.42 3.38
C GLU A 631 17.24 -2.02 2.87
N TYR A 632 18.21 -1.11 2.87
CA TYR A 632 18.07 0.27 2.41
C TYR A 632 18.85 0.54 1.12
N ASP A 633 19.76 -0.35 0.71
CA ASP A 633 20.37 -0.35 -0.62
C ASP A 633 19.41 -0.95 -1.64
N GLN A 634 18.92 -0.14 -2.58
CA GLN A 634 17.93 -0.57 -3.56
C GLN A 634 18.42 -1.68 -4.50
N GLU A 635 19.71 -1.70 -4.83
CA GLU A 635 20.26 -2.72 -5.73
C GLU A 635 20.29 -4.08 -5.02
N VAL A 636 20.73 -4.10 -3.76
CA VAL A 636 20.69 -5.31 -2.92
C VAL A 636 19.25 -5.74 -2.66
N GLN A 637 18.34 -4.80 -2.39
CA GLN A 637 16.92 -5.09 -2.22
C GLN A 637 16.32 -5.70 -3.49
N ARG A 638 16.69 -5.22 -4.68
CA ARG A 638 16.29 -5.79 -5.97
C ARG A 638 16.77 -7.23 -6.14
N GLU A 639 18.02 -7.52 -5.80
CA GLU A 639 18.54 -8.89 -5.87
C GLU A 639 17.78 -9.85 -4.94
N LEU A 640 17.48 -9.42 -3.71
CA LEU A 640 16.70 -10.21 -2.75
C LEU A 640 15.26 -10.45 -3.24
N THR A 641 14.60 -9.41 -3.76
CA THR A 641 13.24 -9.52 -4.30
C THR A 641 13.16 -10.45 -5.51
N HIS A 642 14.16 -10.41 -6.42
CA HIS A 642 14.23 -11.33 -7.56
C HIS A 642 14.42 -12.78 -7.12
N ARG A 643 15.25 -13.03 -6.09
CA ARG A 643 15.38 -14.37 -5.49
C ARG A 643 14.08 -14.86 -4.88
N LEU A 644 13.36 -14.00 -4.15
CA LEU A 644 12.06 -14.34 -3.57
C LEU A 644 11.00 -14.61 -4.66
N HIS A 645 10.98 -13.80 -5.73
CA HIS A 645 10.10 -14.00 -6.86
C HIS A 645 10.33 -15.39 -7.47
N ARG A 646 11.58 -15.74 -7.82
CA ARG A 646 11.91 -17.05 -8.39
C ARG A 646 11.45 -18.21 -7.49
N LEU A 647 11.69 -18.11 -6.18
CA LEU A 647 11.27 -19.11 -5.21
C LEU A 647 9.74 -19.29 -5.20
N ILE A 648 8.98 -18.20 -5.11
CA ILE A 648 7.52 -18.25 -5.11
C ILE A 648 6.98 -18.76 -6.46
N ALA A 649 7.59 -18.34 -7.57
CA ALA A 649 7.23 -18.84 -8.90
C ALA A 649 7.53 -20.33 -9.07
N GLU A 650 8.60 -20.85 -8.46
CA GLU A 650 8.92 -22.28 -8.48
C GLU A 650 7.93 -23.07 -7.62
N GLU A 651 7.60 -22.59 -6.43
CA GLU A 651 6.73 -23.31 -5.50
C GLU A 651 5.24 -23.23 -5.88
N GLN A 652 4.83 -22.31 -6.76
CA GLN A 652 3.44 -22.18 -7.23
C GLN A 652 2.38 -22.19 -6.08
N PRO A 653 2.55 -21.44 -4.98
CA PRO A 653 1.51 -21.33 -3.95
C PRO A 653 0.24 -20.68 -4.51
N TYR A 654 0.41 -19.82 -5.52
CA TYR A 654 -0.64 -19.32 -6.40
C TYR A 654 -0.40 -19.80 -7.83
N THR A 655 -1.47 -20.03 -8.58
CA THR A 655 -1.43 -19.82 -10.03
C THR A 655 -1.61 -18.32 -10.28
N PHE A 656 -0.51 -17.63 -10.52
CA PHE A 656 -0.53 -16.23 -10.97
C PHE A 656 -1.17 -16.17 -12.37
N LEU A 657 -2.18 -15.30 -12.53
CA LEU A 657 -2.92 -15.19 -13.78
C LEU A 657 -2.46 -13.95 -14.55
N TYR A 658 -2.86 -12.78 -14.10
CA TYR A 658 -2.56 -11.55 -14.82
C TYR A 658 -2.56 -10.32 -13.90
N ALA A 659 -1.82 -9.29 -14.30
CA ALA A 659 -1.98 -7.93 -13.84
C ALA A 659 -2.95 -7.20 -14.81
N PRO A 660 -4.08 -6.65 -14.35
CA PRO A 660 -4.96 -5.89 -15.24
C PRO A 660 -4.30 -4.56 -15.62
N LEU A 661 -4.54 -4.12 -16.86
CA LEU A 661 -4.23 -2.74 -17.24
C LEU A 661 -5.29 -1.81 -16.64
N GLY A 662 -4.83 -0.76 -15.96
CA GLY A 662 -5.63 0.41 -15.64
C GLY A 662 -6.08 1.07 -16.93
N THR A 663 -7.39 1.14 -17.12
CA THR A 663 -7.99 1.58 -18.36
C THR A 663 -8.67 2.93 -18.18
N ARG A 664 -8.33 3.88 -19.05
CA ARG A 664 -8.91 5.24 -19.02
C ARG A 664 -9.21 5.70 -20.44
N VAL A 665 -10.25 6.50 -20.58
CA VAL A 665 -10.63 7.13 -21.85
C VAL A 665 -10.91 8.60 -21.56
N LEU A 666 -10.35 9.47 -22.41
CA LEU A 666 -10.55 10.91 -22.37
C LEU A 666 -10.92 11.42 -23.77
N ASP A 667 -11.54 12.58 -23.84
CA ASP A 667 -11.69 13.32 -25.09
C ASP A 667 -10.29 13.71 -25.64
N LYS A 668 -10.05 13.60 -26.96
CA LYS A 668 -8.77 14.03 -27.58
C LYS A 668 -8.50 15.53 -27.41
N LYS A 669 -9.52 16.32 -27.09
CA LYS A 669 -9.39 17.75 -26.75
C LYS A 669 -8.70 17.99 -25.41
N ILE A 670 -8.61 16.99 -24.53
CA ILE A 670 -7.90 17.11 -23.25
C ILE A 670 -6.42 16.77 -23.47
N VAL A 671 -5.54 17.74 -23.28
CA VAL A 671 -4.12 17.61 -23.64
C VAL A 671 -3.21 18.11 -22.53
N LEU A 672 -1.94 17.72 -22.59
CA LEU A 672 -0.87 18.36 -21.85
C LEU A 672 -0.49 19.68 -22.52
N VAL A 673 -0.34 20.73 -21.72
CA VAL A 673 0.12 22.04 -22.19
C VAL A 673 1.53 22.31 -21.67
N HIS A 674 2.46 22.55 -22.59
CA HIS A 674 3.81 23.05 -22.29
C HIS A 674 3.92 24.50 -22.75
N ARG A 675 4.35 25.39 -21.85
CA ARG A 675 4.65 26.80 -22.19
C ARG A 675 6.15 26.95 -22.42
N ASN A 676 6.51 27.51 -23.56
CA ASN A 676 7.89 27.89 -23.88
C ASN A 676 8.23 29.25 -23.24
N ASP A 677 9.52 29.57 -23.14
CA ASP A 677 10.00 30.84 -22.58
C ASP A 677 9.48 32.08 -23.33
N ASP A 678 9.16 31.93 -24.62
CA ASP A 678 8.59 33.00 -25.47
C ASP A 678 7.07 33.17 -25.30
N GLY A 679 6.44 32.38 -24.42
CA GLY A 679 5.01 32.38 -24.16
C GLY A 679 4.17 31.56 -25.15
N SER A 680 4.79 30.93 -26.16
CA SER A 680 4.09 30.00 -27.04
C SER A 680 3.75 28.69 -26.33
N GLU A 681 2.64 28.07 -26.73
CA GLU A 681 2.17 26.81 -26.15
C GLU A 681 2.37 25.66 -27.14
N ARG A 682 2.85 24.53 -26.63
CA ARG A 682 2.89 23.25 -27.33
C ARG A 682 1.93 22.29 -26.62
N TYR A 683 1.09 21.63 -27.42
CA TYR A 683 0.16 20.62 -26.93
C TYR A 683 0.75 19.24 -27.15
N GLU A 684 0.60 18.37 -26.16
CA GLU A 684 1.07 16.99 -26.21
C GLU A 684 -0.05 16.04 -25.76
N LYS A 685 -0.01 14.81 -26.29
CA LYS A 685 -0.93 13.76 -25.85
C LYS A 685 -0.60 13.39 -24.41
N ILE A 686 -1.63 13.17 -23.60
CA ILE A 686 -1.45 12.59 -22.26
C ILE A 686 -0.80 11.21 -22.40
N TYR A 687 0.01 10.82 -21.42
CA TYR A 687 0.62 9.50 -21.36
C TYR A 687 0.63 8.99 -19.91
N PRO A 688 0.51 7.66 -19.71
CA PRO A 688 0.70 7.07 -18.39
C PRO A 688 2.18 7.10 -18.02
N ILE A 689 2.48 7.41 -16.75
CA ILE A 689 3.80 7.11 -16.18
C ILE A 689 3.88 5.61 -15.82
N PRO A 690 5.09 5.04 -15.60
CA PRO A 690 5.30 3.67 -15.12
C PRO A 690 4.37 3.15 -14.03
N SER A 691 3.85 3.97 -13.10
CA SER A 691 2.84 3.55 -12.11
C SER A 691 1.49 3.15 -12.71
N GLY A 692 1.30 3.46 -14.00
CA GLY A 692 0.05 3.41 -14.73
C GLY A 692 -0.82 4.63 -14.53
N ASP A 693 -0.41 5.60 -13.72
CA ASP A 693 -1.19 6.82 -13.56
C ASP A 693 -1.02 7.77 -14.74
N ILE A 694 -2.13 8.30 -15.25
CA ILE A 694 -2.11 9.38 -16.25
C ILE A 694 -2.26 10.76 -15.58
N THR A 695 -2.70 10.81 -14.31
CA THR A 695 -2.96 12.08 -13.60
C THR A 695 -1.73 12.69 -12.94
N PHE A 696 -0.55 12.10 -13.11
CA PHE A 696 0.70 12.65 -12.60
C PHE A 696 0.93 14.11 -13.06
N HIS A 697 0.66 14.40 -14.34
CA HIS A 697 0.74 15.75 -14.92
C HIS A 697 -0.61 16.48 -14.95
N PHE A 698 -1.57 16.13 -14.08
CA PHE A 698 -2.92 16.69 -14.12
C PHE A 698 -2.96 18.23 -14.05
N HIS A 699 -2.00 18.86 -13.37
CA HIS A 699 -1.90 20.32 -13.32
C HIS A 699 -1.67 20.97 -14.70
N GLN A 700 -1.12 20.24 -15.67
CA GLN A 700 -0.87 20.70 -17.05
C GLN A 700 -2.01 20.35 -18.01
N TRP A 701 -3.05 19.66 -17.54
CA TRP A 701 -4.14 19.23 -18.40
C TRP A 701 -5.06 20.39 -18.75
N ARG A 702 -5.30 20.61 -20.05
CA ARG A 702 -6.29 21.59 -20.52
C ARG A 702 -7.23 20.96 -21.54
N LYS A 703 -8.51 21.30 -21.46
CA LYS A 703 -9.49 20.99 -22.51
C LYS A 703 -9.54 22.11 -23.54
N LEU A 704 -9.26 21.79 -24.80
CA LEU A 704 -9.30 22.73 -25.91
C LEU A 704 -10.69 22.79 -26.56
N GLU A 705 -10.97 23.88 -27.27
CA GLU A 705 -12.22 24.03 -28.06
C GLU A 705 -12.23 23.12 -29.30
N PHE A 706 -11.04 22.80 -29.81
CA PHE A 706 -10.80 22.01 -31.01
C PHE A 706 -9.98 20.77 -30.68
N THR A 707 -10.04 19.76 -31.55
CA THR A 707 -9.17 18.59 -31.46
C THR A 707 -7.80 18.94 -32.07
N PRO A 708 -6.72 18.97 -31.29
CA PRO A 708 -5.40 19.33 -31.80
C PRO A 708 -4.83 18.23 -32.69
N SER A 709 -3.98 18.64 -33.66
CA SER A 709 -3.10 17.70 -34.37
C SER A 709 -1.86 17.48 -33.50
N LEU A 710 -1.82 16.36 -32.79
CA LEU A 710 -0.77 15.99 -31.82
C LEU A 710 0.31 15.12 -32.46
#